data_AF-A0A8J5RVQ9-F1
#
_entry.id   AF-A0A8J5RVQ9-F1
#
_cell.length_a   1.000
_cell.length_b   1.000
_cell.length_c   1.000
_cell.angle_alpha   90.00
_cell.angle_beta   90.00
_cell.angle_gamma   90.00
#
_symmetry.space_group_name_H-M   'P 1'
#
loop_
_entity.id
_entity.type
_entity.pdbx_description
1 polymer ?
#
loop_
_entity_poly.entity_id
_entity_poly.type
_entity_poly.pdbx_seq_one_letter_code
_entity_poly.pdbx_strand_id
1 'polypeptide(L)'
;MCLARQKTNRVLEQNSWPLSGRSHTGWLEQWRRIQNRSRRAAAESFEQFCINLTNEKLQQHFNQHVFKMEQEEYTKEEIDWSYIQFVDNQEILDLIEKKPGGIIALLDETCMLRNSTHETFAEKLYQKFKDNPHFSKPKFSRSDFTIHHYAGNVTYQTDLFLDKNIDYAVNEHQILLNASKCYFVSSLFPPCEESTKSSKFSSIGTSFKQQLQSLLETLSATEPHYIRCIKPNNVLKPAIFENSNVLQQLRCGGVLEAIRISCLGYPTRRTFFEFINRFGILQPKVLGQSHDEVIATKVLLGKANLAGYQIGKTKVFLRAGQMAELDALRTEVLALSAKKIQTKVRSFSARKKYIQMQISATQLQAVCRGTITRWWYENLRREAASLKIQTCYRKHHARTTYRDICFASTTIQSGLRGMAARHKLHSHRQTNAAVIIQSHCRCYLAQSQYARLMKATIISQCAWRGRVARRELRELKMAAKETGALQAAKSKLEKEVEELTWRLQLEKRIRADMEEAKSQENKKLQLQLQDLQMQFNSTKELLQREKEATKAAAALVPENCVDASLVSELTTENKRLEALVVSLETKNQEMKQKFEETDEIRDEWCKKATDAESQINDLKITMHSLQEKLTSTEAENHVLQQQAMKTRPENMPLLNMHRKSSLANGSLPGDEQTPHGSSMEYGRTSHIERHHESVEALINCVVENVGFSEAKPVAAITIYKCLLHWRTFEAEKNKCF
;
A
#
# COMPACT_ATOMS: atom_id res chain seq x y z
N MET A 1 34.20 12.58 -69.15
CA MET A 1 34.96 13.61 -69.91
C MET A 1 35.58 14.60 -68.93
N CYS A 2 36.73 15.19 -69.29
CA CYS A 2 37.38 16.39 -68.71
C CYS A 2 37.55 16.46 -67.16
N LEU A 3 38.79 16.48 -66.63
CA LEU A 3 39.73 17.62 -66.61
C LEU A 3 39.16 18.83 -65.84
N ALA A 4 39.60 19.20 -64.64
CA ALA A 4 40.95 19.45 -64.08
C ALA A 4 41.52 20.87 -64.34
N ARG A 5 41.65 21.62 -63.24
CA ARG A 5 42.44 22.85 -63.00
C ARG A 5 42.84 22.78 -61.51
N GLN A 6 44.09 22.83 -61.02
CA GLN A 6 45.32 23.55 -61.41
C GLN A 6 45.12 25.07 -61.55
N LYS A 7 45.99 25.96 -61.04
CA LYS A 7 47.05 25.98 -60.00
C LYS A 7 47.51 27.47 -59.93
N THR A 8 48.55 27.82 -59.15
CA THR A 8 49.23 29.16 -59.12
C THR A 8 48.40 30.30 -58.47
N ASN A 9 48.93 31.34 -57.81
CA ASN A 9 50.27 31.71 -57.28
C ASN A 9 50.13 32.04 -55.75
N ARG A 10 51.12 32.20 -54.84
CA ARG A 10 52.43 32.88 -54.81
C ARG A 10 52.35 34.42 -55.04
N VAL A 11 53.05 35.30 -54.32
CA VAL A 11 53.78 35.25 -53.03
C VAL A 11 53.99 36.70 -52.53
N LEU A 12 54.40 36.92 -51.26
CA LEU A 12 54.51 38.24 -50.55
C LEU A 12 53.12 38.83 -50.14
N GLU A 13 52.99 39.67 -49.09
CA GLU A 13 54.03 40.45 -48.39
C GLU A 13 53.84 40.60 -46.84
N GLN A 14 54.99 40.55 -46.13
CA GLN A 14 55.41 41.16 -44.84
C GLN A 14 54.60 41.19 -43.51
N ASN A 15 55.36 40.87 -42.44
CA ASN A 15 55.49 41.56 -41.14
C ASN A 15 54.30 41.72 -40.16
N SER A 16 54.16 40.77 -39.23
CA SER A 16 53.87 41.07 -37.82
C SER A 16 54.41 39.98 -36.87
N TRP A 17 55.34 40.33 -35.98
CA TRP A 17 55.68 39.50 -34.81
C TRP A 17 54.75 39.85 -33.65
N PRO A 18 54.29 38.85 -32.88
CA PRO A 18 54.28 38.97 -31.42
C PRO A 18 55.08 37.86 -30.73
N LEU A 19 55.54 38.16 -29.52
CA LEU A 19 56.37 37.28 -28.68
C LEU A 19 55.52 36.38 -27.74
N SER A 20 56.21 35.42 -27.11
CA SER A 20 55.73 34.49 -26.06
C SER A 20 54.82 33.34 -26.53
N GLY A 21 54.80 32.23 -25.79
CA GLY A 21 53.95 31.05 -26.07
C GLY A 21 54.63 29.80 -26.66
N ARG A 22 55.87 29.45 -26.27
CA ARG A 22 56.45 28.13 -26.63
C ARG A 22 55.78 26.98 -25.85
N SER A 23 54.65 26.48 -26.35
CA SER A 23 54.03 25.25 -25.83
C SER A 23 54.84 23.99 -26.19
N HIS A 24 54.88 23.00 -25.28
CA HIS A 24 55.60 21.73 -25.46
C HIS A 24 55.17 20.89 -26.69
N THR A 25 54.04 21.22 -27.31
CA THR A 25 53.52 20.58 -28.53
C THR A 25 54.51 20.63 -29.70
N GLY A 26 55.26 21.73 -29.88
CA GLY A 26 56.17 21.90 -31.02
C GLY A 26 57.26 20.83 -31.11
N TRP A 27 57.85 20.46 -29.97
CA TRP A 27 58.85 19.40 -29.91
C TRP A 27 58.25 18.03 -30.23
N LEU A 28 57.05 17.73 -29.74
CA LEU A 28 56.35 16.47 -30.05
C LEU A 28 55.91 16.41 -31.52
N GLU A 29 55.49 17.50 -32.13
CA GLU A 29 55.17 17.55 -33.56
C GLU A 29 56.43 17.37 -34.43
N GLN A 30 57.57 17.91 -33.99
CA GLN A 30 58.86 17.76 -34.66
C GLN A 30 59.41 16.33 -34.50
N TRP A 31 59.32 15.73 -33.31
CA TRP A 31 59.65 14.32 -33.08
C TRP A 31 58.73 13.37 -33.85
N ARG A 32 57.42 13.66 -33.90
CA ARG A 32 56.44 12.92 -34.70
C ARG A 32 56.70 13.07 -36.20
N ARG A 33 57.19 14.22 -36.68
CA ARG A 33 57.66 14.40 -38.07
C ARG A 33 58.96 13.66 -38.35
N ILE A 34 59.90 13.58 -37.40
CA ILE A 34 61.12 12.78 -37.50
C ILE A 34 60.78 11.28 -37.54
N GLN A 35 59.94 10.79 -36.63
CA GLN A 35 59.47 9.40 -36.64
C GLN A 35 58.62 9.06 -37.87
N ASN A 36 57.76 9.96 -38.36
CA ASN A 36 56.97 9.70 -39.57
C ASN A 36 57.76 9.87 -40.88
N ARG A 37 58.90 10.58 -40.87
CA ARG A 37 59.91 10.47 -41.93
C ARG A 37 60.63 9.13 -41.85
N SER A 38 61.14 8.76 -40.67
CA SER A 38 61.79 7.45 -40.43
C SER A 38 60.89 6.27 -40.83
N ARG A 39 59.61 6.24 -40.44
CA ARG A 39 58.64 5.21 -40.85
C ARG A 39 58.25 5.20 -42.34
N ARG A 40 58.82 6.09 -43.16
CA ARG A 40 58.72 6.08 -44.63
C ARG A 40 60.09 6.16 -45.34
N ALA A 41 61.19 6.09 -44.58
CA ALA A 41 62.55 6.25 -45.08
C ALA A 41 63.56 5.29 -44.42
N ALA A 42 63.13 4.44 -43.49
CA ALA A 42 63.80 3.18 -43.19
C ALA A 42 63.50 2.22 -44.37
N ALA A 43 64.24 2.43 -45.46
CA ALA A 43 64.59 1.34 -46.37
C ALA A 43 65.23 0.21 -45.56
N GLU A 44 65.13 -1.03 -46.02
CA GLU A 44 65.71 -2.18 -45.33
C GLU A 44 67.23 -2.22 -45.59
N SER A 45 67.98 -1.23 -45.07
CA SER A 45 69.39 -1.01 -45.37
C SER A 45 70.34 -1.61 -44.33
N PHE A 46 71.66 -1.42 -44.53
CA PHE A 46 72.75 -1.95 -43.71
C PHE A 46 72.57 -1.79 -42.19
N GLU A 47 71.99 -0.69 -41.73
CA GLU A 47 71.67 -0.44 -40.32
C GLU A 47 70.66 -1.46 -39.77
N GLN A 48 69.62 -1.79 -40.54
CA GLN A 48 68.62 -2.78 -40.16
C GLN A 48 69.19 -4.20 -40.19
N PHE A 49 70.14 -4.48 -41.10
CA PHE A 49 70.90 -5.73 -41.14
C PHE A 49 71.74 -5.92 -39.87
N CYS A 50 72.48 -4.89 -39.43
CA CYS A 50 73.24 -4.92 -38.18
C CYS A 50 72.33 -5.07 -36.94
N ILE A 51 71.19 -4.37 -36.89
CA ILE A 51 70.19 -4.52 -35.81
C ILE A 51 69.65 -5.96 -35.77
N ASN A 52 69.35 -6.55 -36.93
CA ASN A 52 68.82 -7.91 -37.01
C ASN A 52 69.87 -8.98 -36.65
N LEU A 53 71.15 -8.78 -36.99
CA LEU A 53 72.24 -9.62 -36.50
C LEU A 53 72.32 -9.62 -34.96
N THR A 54 72.23 -8.45 -34.31
CA THR A 54 72.19 -8.38 -32.84
C THR A 54 70.98 -9.10 -32.27
N ASN A 55 69.80 -8.97 -32.88
CA ASN A 55 68.62 -9.72 -32.45
C ASN A 55 68.79 -11.24 -32.61
N GLU A 56 69.41 -11.70 -33.70
CA GLU A 56 69.72 -13.10 -33.98
C GLU A 56 70.69 -13.67 -32.92
N LYS A 57 71.75 -12.93 -32.58
CA LYS A 57 72.74 -13.28 -31.54
C LYS A 57 72.20 -13.28 -30.12
N LEU A 58 71.27 -12.38 -29.81
CA LEU A 58 70.58 -12.38 -28.52
C LEU A 58 69.57 -13.54 -28.42
N GLN A 59 69.07 -14.07 -29.55
CA GLN A 59 68.06 -15.12 -29.57
C GLN A 59 68.57 -16.56 -29.44
N GLN A 60 69.58 -17.07 -30.15
CA GLN A 60 70.95 -16.85 -29.70
C GLN A 60 71.18 -17.31 -28.25
N HIS A 61 71.84 -16.43 -27.50
CA HIS A 61 72.08 -16.54 -26.06
C HIS A 61 70.83 -16.90 -25.24
N PHE A 62 69.66 -16.36 -25.58
CA PHE A 62 68.39 -16.68 -24.92
C PHE A 62 68.01 -18.17 -25.03
N ASN A 63 68.03 -18.74 -26.23
CA ASN A 63 67.68 -20.15 -26.47
C ASN A 63 68.63 -21.07 -25.68
N GLN A 64 69.93 -20.81 -25.75
CA GLN A 64 70.94 -21.60 -25.05
C GLN A 64 70.80 -21.49 -23.52
N HIS A 65 70.62 -20.29 -22.98
CA HIS A 65 70.48 -20.08 -21.53
C HIS A 65 69.19 -20.68 -20.97
N VAL A 66 68.03 -20.44 -21.62
CA VAL A 66 66.75 -21.01 -21.19
C VAL A 66 66.80 -22.54 -21.22
N PHE A 67 67.39 -23.12 -22.27
CA PHE A 67 67.51 -24.57 -22.37
C PHE A 67 68.48 -25.16 -21.33
N LYS A 68 69.57 -24.46 -20.99
CA LYS A 68 70.48 -24.86 -19.91
C LYS A 68 69.79 -24.84 -18.54
N MET A 69 69.09 -23.75 -18.21
CA MET A 69 68.30 -23.63 -16.96
C MET A 69 67.24 -24.73 -16.81
N GLU A 70 66.59 -25.09 -17.92
CA GLU A 70 65.61 -26.18 -17.98
C GLU A 70 66.25 -27.54 -17.62
N GLN A 71 67.42 -27.83 -18.20
CA GLN A 71 68.18 -29.06 -17.94
C GLN A 71 68.75 -29.13 -16.52
N GLU A 72 69.23 -28.01 -15.98
CA GLU A 72 69.82 -27.96 -14.63
C GLU A 72 68.77 -28.27 -13.55
N GLU A 73 67.56 -27.73 -13.66
CA GLU A 73 66.45 -28.06 -12.75
C GLU A 73 66.00 -29.53 -12.91
N TYR A 74 65.93 -30.06 -14.13
CA TYR A 74 65.57 -31.48 -14.36
C TYR A 74 66.62 -32.44 -13.81
N THR A 75 67.91 -32.11 -13.94
CA THR A 75 69.04 -32.91 -13.43
C THR A 75 69.08 -32.87 -11.90
N LYS A 76 68.90 -31.70 -11.30
CA LYS A 76 68.82 -31.49 -9.84
C LYS A 76 67.70 -32.27 -9.18
N GLU A 77 66.54 -32.35 -9.83
CA GLU A 77 65.36 -33.09 -9.36
C GLU A 77 65.37 -34.57 -9.77
N GLU A 78 66.39 -35.05 -10.50
CA GLU A 78 66.56 -36.46 -10.94
C GLU A 78 65.36 -37.04 -11.71
N ILE A 79 64.70 -36.23 -12.55
CA ILE A 79 63.62 -36.74 -13.42
C ILE A 79 64.19 -37.39 -14.69
N ASP A 80 63.46 -38.35 -15.24
CA ASP A 80 63.76 -38.92 -16.56
C ASP A 80 63.32 -37.94 -17.68
N TRP A 81 64.31 -37.37 -18.36
CA TRP A 81 64.15 -36.42 -19.47
C TRP A 81 65.07 -36.81 -20.64
N SER A 82 64.49 -36.83 -21.86
CA SER A 82 65.25 -36.96 -23.10
C SER A 82 65.70 -35.59 -23.61
N TYR A 83 66.84 -35.55 -24.32
CA TYR A 83 67.35 -34.32 -24.92
C TYR A 83 66.33 -33.70 -25.89
N ILE A 84 65.80 -32.52 -25.54
CA ILE A 84 64.84 -31.81 -26.37
C ILE A 84 65.61 -31.12 -27.51
N GLN A 85 65.49 -31.65 -28.72
CA GLN A 85 66.09 -31.03 -29.91
C GLN A 85 65.42 -29.67 -30.19
N PHE A 86 66.14 -28.58 -29.93
CA PHE A 86 65.71 -27.22 -30.23
C PHE A 86 66.13 -26.81 -31.65
N VAL A 87 65.51 -25.75 -32.18
CA VAL A 87 65.90 -25.16 -33.45
C VAL A 87 66.97 -24.10 -33.15
N ASP A 88 68.23 -24.42 -33.42
CA ASP A 88 69.34 -23.46 -33.31
C ASP A 88 69.34 -22.55 -34.54
N ASN A 89 69.56 -21.24 -34.31
CA ASN A 89 69.72 -20.24 -35.36
C ASN A 89 71.19 -20.05 -35.78
N GLN A 90 72.11 -20.90 -35.31
CA GLN A 90 73.51 -20.94 -35.73
C GLN A 90 73.69 -20.94 -37.26
N GLU A 91 72.81 -21.58 -38.04
CA GLU A 91 72.91 -21.58 -39.52
C GLU A 91 72.73 -20.17 -40.14
N ILE A 92 71.88 -19.34 -39.53
CA ILE A 92 71.62 -17.95 -39.95
C ILE A 92 72.80 -17.05 -39.51
N LEU A 93 73.37 -17.32 -38.33
CA LEU A 93 74.55 -16.63 -37.83
C LEU A 93 75.80 -16.98 -38.67
N ASP A 94 75.97 -18.23 -39.07
CA ASP A 94 77.02 -18.67 -40.00
C ASP A 94 76.87 -18.01 -41.38
N LEU A 95 75.65 -17.92 -41.91
CA LEU A 95 75.36 -17.21 -43.16
C LEU A 95 75.86 -15.75 -43.10
N ILE A 96 75.67 -15.05 -41.99
CA ILE A 96 76.04 -13.64 -41.84
C ILE A 96 77.54 -13.46 -41.50
N GLU A 97 78.05 -14.21 -40.52
CA GLU A 97 79.30 -13.88 -39.81
C GLU A 97 80.52 -14.74 -40.16
N LYS A 98 80.35 -15.88 -40.83
CA LYS A 98 81.42 -16.88 -41.03
C LYS A 98 82.59 -16.28 -41.82
N LYS A 99 83.82 -16.48 -41.34
CA LYS A 99 85.04 -16.11 -42.07
C LYS A 99 85.83 -17.37 -42.43
N PRO A 100 86.19 -17.58 -43.72
CA PRO A 100 85.80 -16.79 -44.90
C PRO A 100 84.36 -17.07 -45.37
N GLY A 101 83.79 -16.14 -46.14
CA GLY A 101 82.65 -16.42 -47.03
C GLY A 101 81.23 -16.24 -46.50
N GLY A 102 81.01 -15.71 -45.29
CA GLY A 102 79.73 -15.17 -44.81
C GLY A 102 79.44 -13.76 -45.37
N ILE A 103 78.21 -13.26 -45.23
CA ILE A 103 77.76 -11.98 -45.84
C ILE A 103 78.67 -10.81 -45.48
N ILE A 104 79.07 -10.64 -44.21
CA ILE A 104 79.98 -9.55 -43.80
C ILE A 104 81.36 -9.69 -44.44
N ALA A 105 81.89 -10.92 -44.55
CA ALA A 105 83.18 -11.15 -45.18
C ALA A 105 83.16 -10.82 -46.69
N LEU A 106 82.08 -11.21 -47.38
CA LEU A 106 81.88 -10.88 -48.79
C LEU A 106 81.69 -9.38 -49.03
N LEU A 107 81.05 -8.67 -48.08
CA LEU A 107 80.88 -7.23 -48.11
C LEU A 107 82.24 -6.52 -47.98
N ASP A 108 83.04 -6.91 -46.98
CA ASP A 108 84.41 -6.41 -46.78
C ASP A 108 85.29 -6.67 -48.02
N GLU A 109 85.24 -7.88 -48.58
CA GLU A 109 85.93 -8.25 -49.83
C GLU A 109 85.48 -7.39 -51.03
N THR A 110 84.21 -6.98 -51.11
CA THR A 110 83.74 -6.09 -52.19
C THR A 110 84.11 -4.64 -51.97
N CYS A 111 84.15 -4.15 -50.73
CA CYS A 111 84.62 -2.79 -50.43
C CYS A 111 86.12 -2.60 -50.78
N MET A 112 86.93 -3.66 -50.73
CA MET A 112 88.34 -3.63 -51.15
C MET A 112 88.55 -3.62 -52.68
N LEU A 113 87.54 -3.99 -53.48
CA LEU A 113 87.68 -4.12 -54.94
C LEU A 113 87.47 -2.77 -55.64
N ARG A 114 88.43 -2.37 -56.47
CA ARG A 114 88.28 -1.16 -57.30
C ARG A 114 87.14 -1.34 -58.31
N ASN A 115 86.28 -0.32 -58.41
CA ASN A 115 85.09 -0.27 -59.26
C ASN A 115 84.02 -1.35 -58.93
N SER A 116 83.97 -1.85 -57.70
CA SER A 116 82.83 -2.64 -57.24
C SER A 116 81.57 -1.77 -57.10
N THR A 117 80.41 -2.40 -57.26
CA THR A 117 79.10 -1.78 -57.04
C THR A 117 78.20 -2.68 -56.20
N HIS A 118 77.11 -2.13 -55.66
CA HIS A 118 76.14 -2.88 -54.87
C HIS A 118 75.55 -4.08 -55.63
N GLU A 119 75.38 -3.99 -56.95
CA GLU A 119 74.98 -5.13 -57.80
C GLU A 119 76.07 -6.22 -57.85
N THR A 120 77.36 -5.87 -57.95
CA THR A 120 78.46 -6.87 -57.93
C THR A 120 78.56 -7.59 -56.58
N PHE A 121 78.19 -6.92 -55.49
CA PHE A 121 78.05 -7.55 -54.17
C PHE A 121 76.85 -8.51 -54.15
N ALA A 122 75.68 -8.07 -54.63
CA ALA A 122 74.49 -8.91 -54.74
C ALA A 122 74.74 -10.18 -55.58
N GLU A 123 75.43 -10.07 -56.72
CA GLU A 123 75.78 -11.20 -57.56
C GLU A 123 76.69 -12.21 -56.85
N LYS A 124 77.69 -11.76 -56.08
CA LYS A 124 78.48 -12.65 -55.22
C LYS A 124 77.59 -13.37 -54.18
N LEU A 125 76.65 -12.68 -53.54
CA LEU A 125 75.73 -13.30 -52.58
C LEU A 125 74.88 -14.39 -53.25
N TYR A 126 74.27 -14.08 -54.41
CA TYR A 126 73.45 -15.05 -55.15
C TYR A 126 74.25 -16.26 -55.62
N GLN A 127 75.52 -16.08 -56.04
CA GLN A 127 76.40 -17.19 -56.42
C GLN A 127 76.82 -18.04 -55.22
N LYS A 128 77.08 -17.42 -54.06
CA LYS A 128 77.59 -18.12 -52.86
C LYS A 128 76.51 -18.84 -52.06
N PHE A 129 75.30 -18.29 -52.00
CA PHE A 129 74.23 -18.77 -51.12
C PHE A 129 72.99 -19.31 -51.85
N LYS A 130 73.10 -19.57 -53.16
CA LYS A 130 72.01 -20.08 -54.03
C LYS A 130 71.22 -21.24 -53.42
N ASP A 131 71.92 -22.17 -52.78
CA ASP A 131 71.37 -23.43 -52.28
C ASP A 131 71.24 -23.43 -50.73
N ASN A 132 71.36 -22.28 -50.07
CA ASN A 132 71.20 -22.12 -48.62
C ASN A 132 69.71 -21.86 -48.26
N PRO A 133 69.10 -22.62 -47.32
CA PRO A 133 67.67 -22.49 -47.01
C PRO A 133 67.27 -21.17 -46.34
N HIS A 134 68.22 -20.43 -45.75
CA HIS A 134 67.99 -19.18 -45.03
C HIS A 134 68.23 -17.93 -45.89
N PHE A 135 68.56 -18.09 -47.17
CA PHE A 135 68.82 -17.02 -48.12
C PHE A 135 67.92 -17.16 -49.35
N SER A 136 67.42 -16.05 -49.89
CA SER A 136 66.70 -16.08 -51.18
C SER A 136 66.85 -14.80 -52.00
N LYS A 137 66.69 -14.93 -53.32
CA LYS A 137 66.68 -13.79 -54.25
C LYS A 137 65.23 -13.30 -54.47
N PRO A 138 64.92 -12.01 -54.23
CA PRO A 138 63.64 -11.39 -54.58
C PRO A 138 63.32 -11.52 -56.09
N LYS A 139 62.06 -11.81 -56.42
CA LYS A 139 61.62 -12.05 -57.81
C LYS A 139 61.68 -10.82 -58.73
N PHE A 140 61.61 -9.62 -58.16
CA PHE A 140 61.47 -8.36 -58.91
C PHE A 140 62.67 -7.41 -58.79
N SER A 141 63.60 -7.69 -57.88
CA SER A 141 64.83 -6.89 -57.74
C SER A 141 66.02 -7.58 -58.39
N ARG A 142 66.99 -6.78 -58.82
CA ARG A 142 68.24 -7.27 -59.40
C ARG A 142 69.37 -7.37 -58.38
N SER A 143 69.31 -6.56 -57.33
CA SER A 143 70.37 -6.27 -56.37
C SER A 143 69.97 -6.57 -54.90
N ASP A 144 68.68 -6.55 -54.54
CA ASP A 144 68.26 -6.85 -53.16
C ASP A 144 68.42 -8.34 -52.81
N PHE A 145 68.58 -8.67 -51.52
CA PHE A 145 68.62 -10.06 -51.04
C PHE A 145 67.70 -10.27 -49.83
N THR A 146 67.18 -11.48 -49.64
CA THR A 146 66.30 -11.80 -48.50
C THR A 146 66.98 -12.80 -47.58
N ILE A 147 66.96 -12.54 -46.27
CA ILE A 147 67.34 -13.49 -45.21
C ILE A 147 66.09 -13.96 -44.47
N HIS A 148 66.01 -15.25 -44.21
CA HIS A 148 64.98 -15.88 -43.39
C HIS A 148 65.45 -15.89 -41.92
N HIS A 149 65.30 -14.76 -41.23
CA HIS A 149 65.63 -14.64 -39.80
C HIS A 149 64.67 -15.45 -38.93
N TYR A 150 65.03 -15.74 -37.67
CA TYR A 150 64.11 -16.37 -36.70
C TYR A 150 62.78 -15.60 -36.56
N ALA A 151 62.83 -14.29 -36.75
CA ALA A 151 61.70 -13.38 -36.65
C ALA A 151 60.81 -13.35 -37.92
N GLY A 152 61.22 -14.01 -39.00
CA GLY A 152 60.59 -13.97 -40.33
C GLY A 152 61.50 -13.36 -41.40
N ASN A 153 61.02 -13.40 -42.65
CA ASN A 153 61.80 -13.00 -43.81
C ASN A 153 61.95 -11.47 -43.88
N VAL A 154 63.20 -10.99 -43.96
CA VAL A 154 63.55 -9.58 -44.17
C VAL A 154 64.28 -9.47 -45.50
N THR A 155 63.86 -8.55 -46.36
CA THR A 155 64.59 -8.22 -47.58
C THR A 155 65.54 -7.07 -47.28
N TYR A 156 66.67 -6.98 -47.95
CA TYR A 156 67.66 -5.94 -47.73
C TYR A 156 68.03 -5.27 -49.05
N GLN A 157 67.95 -3.94 -49.05
CA GLN A 157 68.28 -3.12 -50.21
C GLN A 157 69.78 -2.83 -50.22
N THR A 158 70.50 -3.40 -51.19
CA THR A 158 71.98 -3.31 -51.25
C THR A 158 72.48 -1.92 -51.61
N ASP A 159 71.61 -1.03 -52.08
CA ASP A 159 71.86 0.39 -52.27
C ASP A 159 72.57 0.98 -51.03
N LEU A 160 73.73 1.59 -51.25
CA LEU A 160 74.62 2.16 -50.22
C LEU A 160 75.21 1.16 -49.20
N PHE A 161 75.08 -0.17 -49.34
CA PHE A 161 75.72 -1.12 -48.41
C PHE A 161 77.25 -1.00 -48.40
N LEU A 162 77.87 -0.79 -49.57
CA LEU A 162 79.32 -0.59 -49.68
C LEU A 162 79.72 0.72 -48.99
N ASP A 163 79.09 1.83 -49.38
CA ASP A 163 79.38 3.17 -48.86
C ASP A 163 79.19 3.28 -47.33
N LYS A 164 78.21 2.54 -46.78
CA LYS A 164 77.95 2.47 -45.32
C LYS A 164 78.85 1.50 -44.56
N ASN A 165 79.50 0.55 -45.22
CA ASN A 165 80.45 -0.38 -44.57
C ASN A 165 81.88 0.17 -44.58
N ILE A 166 82.21 1.07 -45.52
CA ILE A 166 83.50 1.73 -45.64
C ILE A 166 83.65 2.80 -44.53
N ASP A 167 84.36 2.43 -43.46
CA ASP A 167 84.63 3.30 -42.30
C ASP A 167 85.83 4.24 -42.57
N TYR A 168 85.74 5.05 -43.63
CA TYR A 168 86.86 5.85 -44.13
C TYR A 168 86.99 7.21 -43.43
N ALA A 169 87.63 7.20 -42.27
CA ALA A 169 88.20 8.40 -41.67
C ALA A 169 89.48 8.82 -42.42
N VAL A 170 89.48 10.04 -42.96
CA VAL A 170 90.68 10.67 -43.56
C VAL A 170 91.67 10.99 -42.43
N ASN A 171 92.84 10.34 -42.43
CA ASN A 171 93.83 10.44 -41.35
C ASN A 171 94.35 11.88 -41.17
N GLU A 172 94.48 12.62 -42.27
CA GLU A 172 94.86 14.03 -42.31
C GLU A 172 93.85 14.92 -41.56
N HIS A 173 92.56 14.58 -41.60
CA HIS A 173 91.53 15.28 -40.82
C HIS A 173 91.64 14.95 -39.32
N GLN A 174 91.95 13.70 -38.95
CA GLN A 174 92.17 13.33 -37.55
C GLN A 174 93.40 14.04 -36.96
N ILE A 175 94.50 14.14 -37.71
CA ILE A 175 95.69 14.91 -37.33
C ILE A 175 95.36 16.41 -37.18
N LEU A 176 94.58 16.99 -38.11
CA LEU A 176 94.15 18.39 -38.04
C LEU A 176 93.26 18.69 -36.82
N LEU A 177 92.35 17.78 -36.47
CA LEU A 177 91.45 17.91 -35.32
C LEU A 177 92.20 17.74 -33.99
N ASN A 178 93.17 16.83 -33.94
CA ASN A 178 94.11 16.68 -32.83
C ASN A 178 94.94 17.96 -32.61
N ALA A 179 95.45 18.58 -33.69
CA ALA A 179 96.18 19.84 -33.66
C ALA A 179 95.32 21.08 -33.28
N SER A 180 94.05 20.89 -32.90
CA SER A 180 93.16 21.96 -32.45
C SER A 180 93.63 22.58 -31.14
N LYS A 181 93.64 23.92 -31.09
CA LYS A 181 93.90 24.70 -29.87
C LYS A 181 92.79 24.56 -28.81
N CYS A 182 91.64 23.97 -29.16
CA CYS A 182 90.58 23.67 -28.22
C CYS A 182 90.80 22.27 -27.61
N TYR A 183 91.17 22.22 -26.32
CA TYR A 183 91.44 20.97 -25.59
C TYR A 183 90.29 19.95 -25.66
N PHE A 184 89.03 20.41 -25.71
CA PHE A 184 87.89 19.52 -25.90
C PHE A 184 87.90 18.83 -27.28
N VAL A 185 88.29 19.54 -28.34
CA VAL A 185 88.36 18.97 -29.69
C VAL A 185 89.55 18.03 -29.82
N SER A 186 90.74 18.41 -29.33
CA SER A 186 91.92 17.54 -29.41
C SER A 186 91.78 16.27 -28.56
N SER A 187 91.10 16.34 -27.40
CA SER A 187 90.84 15.16 -26.56
C SER A 187 89.84 14.15 -27.16
N LEU A 188 89.03 14.55 -28.15
CA LEU A 188 88.16 13.64 -28.91
C LEU A 188 88.87 12.88 -30.04
N PHE A 189 90.03 13.37 -30.49
CA PHE A 189 90.78 12.82 -31.62
C PHE A 189 92.24 12.51 -31.22
N PRO A 190 92.48 11.57 -30.29
CA PRO A 190 93.83 11.17 -29.91
C PRO A 190 94.63 10.65 -31.12
N PRO A 191 95.98 10.74 -31.08
CA PRO A 191 96.82 10.20 -32.13
C PRO A 191 96.73 8.67 -32.09
N CYS A 192 96.45 8.05 -33.24
CA CYS A 192 96.50 6.60 -33.36
C CYS A 192 97.97 6.15 -33.40
N GLU A 193 98.33 5.08 -32.67
CA GLU A 193 99.70 4.56 -32.70
C GLU A 193 100.07 4.03 -34.10
N GLU A 194 101.32 4.27 -34.52
CA GLU A 194 101.80 3.93 -35.86
C GLU A 194 101.92 2.42 -36.08
N SER A 195 100.80 1.77 -36.39
CA SER A 195 100.71 0.37 -36.81
C SER A 195 101.27 0.17 -38.23
N THR A 196 102.58 0.39 -38.35
CA THR A 196 103.34 0.20 -39.60
C THR A 196 103.09 -1.19 -40.20
N LYS A 197 102.85 -1.22 -41.52
CA LYS A 197 102.74 -2.43 -42.36
C LYS A 197 101.48 -3.31 -42.19
N SER A 198 100.31 -2.73 -41.92
CA SER A 198 99.10 -3.23 -42.60
C SER A 198 98.01 -2.17 -42.79
N SER A 199 97.72 -1.79 -44.03
CA SER A 199 96.44 -1.12 -44.38
C SER A 199 95.32 -2.16 -44.34
N LYS A 200 94.91 -2.53 -43.13
CA LYS A 200 93.70 -3.31 -42.90
C LYS A 200 92.53 -2.37 -43.11
N PHE A 201 91.73 -2.65 -44.12
CA PHE A 201 90.44 -2.00 -44.34
C PHE A 201 89.61 -2.07 -43.03
N SER A 202 89.36 -0.91 -42.41
CA SER A 202 88.38 -0.81 -41.33
C SER A 202 86.99 -0.90 -41.94
N SER A 203 86.16 -1.77 -41.39
CA SER A 203 84.77 -1.89 -41.82
C SER A 203 83.83 -1.86 -40.64
N ILE A 204 82.71 -1.16 -40.80
CA ILE A 204 81.68 -1.07 -39.76
C ILE A 204 81.15 -2.46 -39.44
N GLY A 205 80.97 -3.34 -40.45
CA GLY A 205 80.50 -4.71 -40.26
C GLY A 205 81.44 -5.59 -39.42
N THR A 206 82.76 -5.54 -39.67
CA THR A 206 83.72 -6.32 -38.87
C THR A 206 83.92 -5.72 -37.48
N SER A 207 83.97 -4.39 -37.34
CA SER A 207 84.08 -3.70 -36.04
C SER A 207 82.86 -3.97 -35.16
N PHE A 208 81.65 -3.82 -35.72
CA PHE A 208 80.39 -4.12 -35.04
C PHE A 208 80.30 -5.59 -34.59
N LYS A 209 80.72 -6.54 -35.44
CA LYS A 209 80.79 -7.96 -35.07
C LYS A 209 81.70 -8.19 -33.85
N GLN A 210 82.87 -7.55 -33.79
CA GLN A 210 83.80 -7.71 -32.67
C GLN A 210 83.23 -7.13 -31.36
N GLN A 211 82.60 -5.95 -31.44
CA GLN A 211 81.92 -5.34 -30.29
C GLN A 211 80.75 -6.19 -29.78
N LEU A 212 79.93 -6.72 -30.70
CA LEU A 212 78.80 -7.60 -30.39
C LEU A 212 79.27 -8.91 -29.74
N GLN A 213 80.36 -9.51 -30.22
CA GLN A 213 80.96 -10.71 -29.63
C GLN A 213 81.43 -10.48 -28.18
N SER A 214 82.14 -9.38 -27.92
CA SER A 214 82.60 -9.02 -26.57
C SER A 214 81.44 -8.71 -25.60
N LEU A 215 80.35 -8.11 -26.11
CA LEU A 215 79.12 -7.92 -25.33
C LEU A 215 78.47 -9.26 -24.94
N LEU A 216 78.40 -10.22 -25.87
CA LEU A 216 77.81 -11.54 -25.61
C LEU A 216 78.65 -12.36 -24.62
N GLU A 217 79.98 -12.27 -24.69
CA GLU A 217 80.89 -12.87 -23.71
C GLU A 217 80.67 -12.30 -22.31
N THR A 218 80.48 -10.98 -22.21
CA THR A 218 80.15 -10.29 -20.95
C THR A 218 78.79 -10.76 -20.39
N LEU A 219 77.77 -10.88 -21.25
CA LEU A 219 76.44 -11.36 -20.86
C LEU A 219 76.45 -12.84 -20.44
N SER A 220 77.23 -13.68 -21.13
CA SER A 220 77.36 -15.13 -20.86
C SER A 220 78.00 -15.44 -19.50
N ALA A 221 78.73 -14.49 -18.93
CA ALA A 221 79.33 -14.58 -17.59
C ALA A 221 78.39 -14.15 -16.46
N THR A 222 77.17 -13.71 -16.77
CA THR A 222 76.16 -13.21 -15.81
C THR A 222 74.89 -14.07 -15.80
N GLU A 223 74.00 -13.87 -14.83
CA GLU A 223 72.64 -14.43 -14.86
C GLU A 223 71.72 -13.46 -15.64
N PRO A 224 71.19 -13.83 -16.83
CA PRO A 224 70.43 -12.93 -17.67
C PRO A 224 68.93 -12.94 -17.32
N HIS A 225 68.35 -11.75 -17.14
CA HIS A 225 66.91 -11.58 -16.98
C HIS A 225 66.28 -10.95 -18.24
N TYR A 226 65.26 -11.60 -18.80
CA TYR A 226 64.70 -11.24 -20.10
C TYR A 226 63.35 -10.51 -20.01
N ILE A 227 63.32 -9.25 -20.45
CA ILE A 227 62.09 -8.45 -20.57
C ILE A 227 61.77 -8.27 -22.06
N ARG A 228 60.60 -8.75 -22.50
CA ARG A 228 60.15 -8.64 -23.90
C ARG A 228 59.05 -7.58 -24.03
N CYS A 229 59.41 -6.40 -24.51
CA CYS A 229 58.49 -5.29 -24.71
C CYS A 229 57.54 -5.55 -25.90
N ILE A 230 56.22 -5.49 -25.66
CA ILE A 230 55.19 -5.65 -26.69
C ILE A 230 54.43 -4.33 -26.87
N LYS A 231 54.29 -3.88 -28.13
CA LYS A 231 53.54 -2.70 -28.52
C LYS A 231 52.09 -3.10 -28.87
N PRO A 232 51.08 -2.77 -28.05
CA PRO A 232 49.73 -3.31 -28.20
C PRO A 232 48.98 -2.76 -29.42
N ASN A 233 49.34 -1.58 -29.94
CA ASN A 233 48.73 -0.99 -31.13
C ASN A 233 49.67 0.01 -31.83
N ASN A 234 49.45 0.23 -33.13
CA ASN A 234 50.21 1.17 -33.95
C ASN A 234 49.78 2.64 -33.76
N VAL A 235 48.56 2.87 -33.29
CA VAL A 235 47.99 4.22 -33.07
C VAL A 235 48.47 4.92 -31.78
N LEU A 236 49.25 4.24 -30.95
CA LEU A 236 49.82 4.73 -29.68
C LEU A 236 48.76 5.21 -28.67
N LYS A 237 47.68 4.44 -28.50
CA LYS A 237 46.60 4.71 -27.54
C LYS A 237 46.55 3.66 -26.41
N PRO A 238 46.09 4.01 -25.19
CA PRO A 238 45.76 3.01 -24.16
C PRO A 238 44.57 2.15 -24.58
N ALA A 239 44.43 0.97 -23.97
CA ALA A 239 43.30 0.04 -24.10
C ALA A 239 42.94 -0.48 -25.52
N ILE A 240 43.72 -0.16 -26.56
CA ILE A 240 43.57 -0.74 -27.90
C ILE A 240 44.58 -1.87 -28.08
N PHE A 241 44.11 -3.05 -28.50
CA PHE A 241 44.93 -4.24 -28.70
C PHE A 241 44.75 -4.80 -30.12
N GLU A 242 45.77 -4.63 -30.96
CA GLU A 242 45.81 -5.08 -32.35
C GLU A 242 46.29 -6.55 -32.42
N ASN A 243 45.36 -7.51 -32.29
CA ASN A 243 45.65 -8.96 -32.25
C ASN A 243 46.71 -9.43 -33.26
N SER A 244 46.60 -9.02 -34.53
CA SER A 244 47.53 -9.42 -35.60
C SER A 244 48.94 -8.86 -35.39
N ASN A 245 49.05 -7.59 -35.00
CA ASN A 245 50.30 -6.89 -34.75
C ASN A 245 51.02 -7.46 -33.50
N VAL A 246 50.27 -7.73 -32.43
CA VAL A 246 50.81 -8.36 -31.22
C VAL A 246 51.22 -9.81 -31.48
N LEU A 247 50.41 -10.59 -32.20
CA LEU A 247 50.77 -11.97 -32.57
C LEU A 247 52.00 -12.01 -33.47
N GLN A 248 52.18 -11.04 -34.38
CA GLN A 248 53.42 -10.90 -35.15
C GLN A 248 54.60 -10.60 -34.22
N GLN A 249 54.50 -9.64 -33.31
CA GLN A 249 55.57 -9.33 -32.34
C GLN A 249 55.92 -10.52 -31.43
N LEU A 250 54.96 -11.34 -31.02
CA LEU A 250 55.20 -12.54 -30.21
C LEU A 250 55.93 -13.66 -30.99
N ARG A 251 55.76 -13.71 -32.32
CA ARG A 251 56.58 -14.54 -33.23
C ARG A 251 57.97 -13.94 -33.39
N CYS A 252 58.05 -12.67 -33.81
CA CYS A 252 59.30 -11.95 -34.05
C CYS A 252 60.19 -11.82 -32.81
N GLY A 253 59.62 -11.84 -31.60
CA GLY A 253 60.36 -11.80 -30.34
C GLY A 253 60.72 -13.18 -29.75
N GLY A 254 60.53 -14.27 -30.49
CA GLY A 254 60.88 -15.64 -30.05
C GLY A 254 60.02 -16.19 -28.91
N VAL A 255 58.99 -15.45 -28.46
CA VAL A 255 58.21 -15.78 -27.25
C VAL A 255 57.41 -17.07 -27.45
N LEU A 256 56.79 -17.25 -28.62
CA LEU A 256 56.05 -18.48 -28.92
C LEU A 256 56.97 -19.71 -29.02
N GLU A 257 58.22 -19.52 -29.44
CA GLU A 257 59.20 -20.61 -29.57
C GLU A 257 59.75 -21.01 -28.19
N ALA A 258 60.00 -20.03 -27.31
CA ALA A 258 60.28 -20.29 -25.90
C ALA A 258 59.17 -21.12 -25.23
N ILE A 259 57.91 -20.71 -25.43
CA ILE A 259 56.74 -21.44 -24.92
C ILE A 259 56.67 -22.85 -25.54
N ARG A 260 56.94 -23.01 -26.83
CA ARG A 260 56.98 -24.31 -27.51
C ARG A 260 58.00 -25.25 -26.86
N ILE A 261 59.20 -24.77 -26.57
CA ILE A 261 60.27 -25.54 -25.91
C ILE A 261 59.85 -25.92 -24.48
N SER A 262 59.35 -24.98 -23.68
CA SER A 262 58.84 -25.28 -22.33
C SER A 262 57.67 -26.28 -22.35
N CYS A 263 56.82 -26.25 -23.36
CA CYS A 263 55.72 -27.21 -23.54
C CYS A 263 56.17 -28.60 -24.01
N LEU A 264 57.33 -28.73 -24.69
CA LEU A 264 57.97 -30.02 -24.98
C LEU A 264 58.64 -30.64 -23.75
N GLY A 265 58.92 -29.84 -22.74
CA GLY A 265 59.33 -30.28 -21.40
C GLY A 265 58.15 -30.51 -20.46
N TYR A 266 58.33 -30.08 -19.22
CA TYR A 266 57.36 -30.13 -18.13
C TYR A 266 57.05 -28.69 -17.67
N PRO A 267 56.15 -27.98 -18.36
CA PRO A 267 55.90 -26.55 -18.13
C PRO A 267 55.17 -26.28 -16.81
N THR A 268 54.53 -27.28 -16.21
CA THR A 268 53.85 -27.15 -14.91
C THR A 268 54.59 -27.95 -13.85
N ARG A 269 55.11 -27.24 -12.84
CA ARG A 269 55.87 -27.79 -11.72
C ARG A 269 55.21 -27.35 -10.41
N ARG A 270 55.06 -28.26 -9.45
CA ARG A 270 54.48 -27.98 -8.13
C ARG A 270 55.20 -28.77 -7.04
N THR A 271 55.35 -28.21 -5.85
CA THR A 271 55.79 -28.98 -4.68
C THR A 271 54.74 -30.04 -4.33
N PHE A 272 55.14 -31.15 -3.71
CA PHE A 272 54.18 -32.20 -3.37
C PHE A 272 53.12 -31.71 -2.38
N PHE A 273 53.49 -30.94 -1.35
CA PHE A 273 52.55 -30.23 -0.48
C PHE A 273 51.48 -29.42 -1.24
N GLU A 274 51.86 -28.54 -2.19
CA GLU A 274 50.89 -27.77 -2.98
C GLU A 274 49.96 -28.68 -3.80
N PHE A 275 50.53 -29.73 -4.39
CA PHE A 275 49.79 -30.67 -5.22
C PHE A 275 48.77 -31.49 -4.41
N ILE A 276 49.18 -32.03 -3.27
CA ILE A 276 48.33 -32.81 -2.35
C ILE A 276 47.26 -31.93 -1.72
N ASN A 277 47.58 -30.70 -1.33
CA ASN A 277 46.60 -29.75 -0.79
C ASN A 277 45.53 -29.40 -1.85
N ARG A 278 45.93 -29.14 -3.10
CA ARG A 278 44.98 -28.84 -4.19
C ARG A 278 44.14 -30.06 -4.59
N PHE A 279 44.76 -31.23 -4.76
CA PHE A 279 44.15 -32.39 -5.41
C PHE A 279 43.80 -33.56 -4.49
N GLY A 280 44.14 -33.52 -3.20
CA GLY A 280 43.85 -34.58 -2.23
C GLY A 280 42.37 -34.98 -2.13
N ILE A 281 41.45 -34.07 -2.47
CA ILE A 281 40.02 -34.36 -2.59
C ILE A 281 39.69 -35.43 -3.67
N LEU A 282 40.55 -35.61 -4.67
CA LEU A 282 40.43 -36.69 -5.65
C LEU A 282 40.62 -38.07 -4.99
N GLN A 283 41.46 -38.18 -3.96
CA GLN A 283 41.67 -39.42 -3.21
C GLN A 283 41.77 -39.14 -1.70
N PRO A 284 40.64 -38.97 -0.99
CA PRO A 284 40.64 -38.62 0.44
C PRO A 284 41.37 -39.62 1.35
N LYS A 285 41.59 -40.87 0.90
CA LYS A 285 42.44 -41.85 1.60
C LYS A 285 43.88 -41.38 1.81
N VAL A 286 44.41 -40.57 0.89
CA VAL A 286 45.77 -40.03 0.95
C VAL A 286 45.90 -38.97 2.05
N LEU A 287 44.85 -38.16 2.26
CA LEU A 287 44.79 -37.13 3.30
C LEU A 287 44.64 -37.70 4.74
N GLY A 288 44.28 -38.98 4.88
CA GLY A 288 43.95 -39.59 6.17
C GLY A 288 45.05 -40.47 6.79
N GLN A 289 46.22 -40.54 6.17
CA GLN A 289 47.35 -41.38 6.63
C GLN A 289 48.67 -40.63 6.37
N SER A 290 49.64 -40.79 7.28
CA SER A 290 50.98 -40.18 7.18
C SER A 290 51.85 -40.86 6.12
N HIS A 291 51.44 -40.76 4.86
CA HIS A 291 52.26 -41.12 3.71
C HIS A 291 53.40 -40.11 3.52
N ASP A 292 54.52 -40.60 2.99
CA ASP A 292 55.47 -39.76 2.26
C ASP A 292 54.74 -39.00 1.13
N GLU A 293 55.02 -37.70 0.97
CA GLU A 293 54.39 -36.84 -0.03
C GLU A 293 54.62 -37.35 -1.47
N VAL A 294 55.73 -38.05 -1.72
CA VAL A 294 56.03 -38.71 -3.00
C VAL A 294 55.04 -39.83 -3.28
N ILE A 295 54.74 -40.67 -2.28
CA ILE A 295 53.79 -41.79 -2.39
C ILE A 295 52.36 -41.27 -2.52
N ALA A 296 52.00 -40.27 -1.70
CA ALA A 296 50.72 -39.56 -1.77
C ALA A 296 50.45 -39.01 -3.19
N THR A 297 51.45 -38.38 -3.79
CA THR A 297 51.40 -37.84 -5.16
C THR A 297 51.27 -38.95 -6.20
N LYS A 298 52.04 -40.05 -6.10
CA LYS A 298 51.93 -41.22 -7.00
C LYS A 298 50.51 -41.82 -6.98
N VAL A 299 49.90 -41.98 -5.80
CA VAL A 299 48.55 -42.53 -5.66
C VAL A 299 47.47 -41.58 -6.22
N LEU A 300 47.65 -40.27 -6.10
CA LEU A 300 46.75 -39.27 -6.70
C LEU A 300 46.81 -39.30 -8.24
N LEU A 301 48.02 -39.29 -8.82
CA LEU A 301 48.23 -39.29 -10.28
C LEU A 301 47.77 -40.60 -10.92
N GLY A 302 48.05 -41.75 -10.29
CA GLY A 302 47.56 -43.05 -10.73
C GLY A 302 46.04 -43.14 -10.74
N LYS A 303 45.34 -42.49 -9.80
CA LYS A 303 43.87 -42.40 -9.82
C LYS A 303 43.34 -41.47 -10.91
N ALA A 304 44.08 -40.41 -11.26
CA ALA A 304 43.75 -39.53 -12.38
C ALA A 304 44.02 -40.16 -13.76
N ASN A 305 44.68 -41.33 -13.81
CA ASN A 305 45.04 -42.05 -15.03
C ASN A 305 45.86 -41.20 -16.04
N LEU A 306 46.70 -40.31 -15.52
CA LEU A 306 47.60 -39.49 -16.33
C LEU A 306 48.83 -40.30 -16.77
N ALA A 307 49.28 -40.09 -18.01
CA ALA A 307 50.49 -40.70 -18.56
C ALA A 307 51.58 -39.64 -18.83
N GLY A 308 52.87 -40.02 -18.70
CA GLY A 308 53.98 -39.15 -19.07
C GLY A 308 54.22 -37.92 -18.17
N TYR A 309 53.70 -37.94 -16.94
CA TYR A 309 54.18 -37.07 -15.86
C TYR A 309 55.53 -37.57 -15.33
N GLN A 310 56.26 -36.71 -14.60
CA GLN A 310 57.45 -37.10 -13.83
C GLN A 310 57.35 -36.64 -12.37
N ILE A 311 58.14 -37.27 -11.50
CA ILE A 311 58.18 -37.02 -10.07
C ILE A 311 59.65 -36.92 -9.68
N GLY A 312 60.07 -35.72 -9.27
CA GLY A 312 61.43 -35.43 -8.82
C GLY A 312 61.62 -35.65 -7.31
N LYS A 313 62.59 -34.95 -6.74
CA LYS A 313 62.91 -34.98 -5.30
C LYS A 313 62.01 -34.11 -4.44
N THR A 314 61.58 -32.96 -4.96
CA THR A 314 60.76 -31.98 -4.22
C THR A 314 59.47 -31.59 -4.96
N LYS A 315 59.39 -31.88 -6.27
CA LYS A 315 58.30 -31.45 -7.14
C LYS A 315 57.72 -32.56 -8.00
N VAL A 316 56.44 -32.43 -8.30
CA VAL A 316 55.78 -33.10 -9.43
C VAL A 316 55.91 -32.25 -10.70
N PHE A 317 56.18 -32.91 -11.81
CA PHE A 317 56.42 -32.35 -13.13
C PHE A 317 55.34 -32.85 -14.10
N LEU A 318 54.53 -31.94 -14.63
CA LEU A 318 53.38 -32.25 -15.48
C LEU A 318 53.56 -31.66 -16.88
N ARG A 319 53.06 -32.39 -17.89
CA ARG A 319 52.98 -31.93 -19.28
C ARG A 319 51.92 -30.84 -19.45
N ALA A 320 51.96 -30.15 -20.58
CA ALA A 320 50.90 -29.22 -20.95
C ALA A 320 49.52 -29.92 -20.94
N GLY A 321 48.47 -29.22 -20.51
CA GLY A 321 47.10 -29.76 -20.40
C GLY A 321 46.79 -30.50 -19.09
N GLN A 322 47.71 -31.31 -18.56
CA GLN A 322 47.43 -32.25 -17.45
C GLN A 322 46.95 -31.59 -16.15
N MET A 323 47.41 -30.37 -15.85
CA MET A 323 46.90 -29.59 -14.71
C MET A 323 45.41 -29.24 -14.87
N ALA A 324 44.96 -28.95 -16.09
CA ALA A 324 43.55 -28.66 -16.38
C ALA A 324 42.69 -29.93 -16.34
N GLU A 325 43.22 -31.09 -16.72
CA GLU A 325 42.55 -32.39 -16.55
C GLU A 325 42.33 -32.72 -15.07
N LEU A 326 43.34 -32.49 -14.22
CA LEU A 326 43.20 -32.64 -12.76
C LEU A 326 42.21 -31.65 -12.16
N ASP A 327 42.21 -30.38 -12.59
CA ASP A 327 41.23 -29.40 -12.14
C ASP A 327 39.81 -29.74 -12.62
N ALA A 328 39.64 -30.33 -13.81
CA ALA A 328 38.34 -30.82 -14.29
C ALA A 328 37.79 -31.96 -13.40
N LEU A 329 38.60 -32.99 -13.13
CA LEU A 329 38.25 -34.08 -12.19
C LEU A 329 37.93 -33.54 -10.79
N ARG A 330 38.72 -32.57 -10.31
CA ARG A 330 38.51 -31.90 -9.02
C ARG A 330 37.18 -31.15 -8.98
N THR A 331 36.82 -30.52 -10.09
CA THR A 331 35.57 -29.77 -10.27
C THR A 331 34.36 -30.70 -10.27
N GLU A 332 34.45 -31.88 -10.89
CA GLU A 332 33.40 -32.91 -10.86
C GLU A 332 33.13 -33.41 -9.43
N VAL A 333 34.17 -33.78 -8.68
CA VAL A 333 34.04 -34.26 -7.28
C VAL A 333 33.44 -33.17 -6.37
N LEU A 334 33.83 -31.91 -6.57
CA LEU A 334 33.24 -30.76 -5.88
C LEU A 334 31.77 -30.55 -6.29
N ALA A 335 31.43 -30.65 -7.58
CA ALA A 335 30.08 -30.48 -8.08
C ALA A 335 29.11 -31.55 -7.56
N LEU A 336 29.54 -32.82 -7.49
CA LEU A 336 28.77 -33.91 -6.87
C LEU A 336 28.52 -33.64 -5.37
N SER A 337 29.51 -33.10 -4.66
CA SER A 337 29.41 -32.75 -3.24
C SER A 337 28.47 -31.56 -3.02
N ALA A 338 28.61 -30.50 -3.83
CA ALA A 338 27.70 -29.36 -3.84
C ALA A 338 26.25 -29.77 -4.16
N LYS A 339 26.04 -30.67 -5.12
CA LYS A 339 24.71 -31.21 -5.49
C LYS A 339 24.02 -31.89 -4.30
N LYS A 340 24.74 -32.65 -3.48
CA LYS A 340 24.21 -33.27 -2.25
C LYS A 340 23.73 -32.20 -1.25
N ILE A 341 24.58 -31.20 -0.96
CA ILE A 341 24.27 -30.10 -0.03
C ILE A 341 23.08 -29.27 -0.54
N GLN A 342 23.14 -28.81 -1.79
CA GLN A 342 22.07 -28.04 -2.43
C GLN A 342 20.73 -28.78 -2.42
N THR A 343 20.72 -30.11 -2.65
CA THR A 343 19.50 -30.92 -2.59
C THR A 343 18.86 -30.89 -1.21
N LYS A 344 19.65 -31.05 -0.13
CA LYS A 344 19.14 -30.99 1.25
C LYS A 344 18.67 -29.58 1.62
N VAL A 345 19.41 -28.53 1.26
CA VAL A 345 19.01 -27.12 1.51
C VAL A 345 17.73 -26.76 0.75
N ARG A 346 17.60 -27.14 -0.52
CA ARG A 346 16.37 -26.95 -1.31
C ARG A 346 15.18 -27.69 -0.71
N SER A 347 15.37 -28.95 -0.30
CA SER A 347 14.32 -29.75 0.36
C SER A 347 13.86 -29.13 1.69
N PHE A 348 14.80 -28.63 2.50
CA PHE A 348 14.51 -27.94 3.76
C PHE A 348 13.73 -26.63 3.52
N SER A 349 14.18 -25.80 2.58
CA SER A 349 13.49 -24.55 2.21
C SER A 349 12.07 -24.80 1.69
N ALA A 350 11.90 -25.80 0.83
CA ALA A 350 10.59 -26.22 0.32
C ALA A 350 9.68 -26.72 1.46
N ARG A 351 10.18 -27.57 2.37
CA ARG A 351 9.43 -28.06 3.53
C ARG A 351 9.00 -26.92 4.47
N LYS A 352 9.89 -25.95 4.76
CA LYS A 352 9.55 -24.77 5.58
C LYS A 352 8.42 -23.95 4.93
N LYS A 353 8.48 -23.70 3.63
CA LYS A 353 7.43 -22.99 2.87
C LYS A 353 6.10 -23.76 2.85
N TYR A 354 6.15 -25.07 2.63
CA TYR A 354 4.96 -25.94 2.63
C TYR A 354 4.25 -25.95 4.00
N ILE A 355 4.99 -26.11 5.10
CA ILE A 355 4.41 -26.11 6.45
C ILE A 355 3.75 -24.75 6.76
N GLN A 356 4.40 -23.64 6.40
CA GLN A 356 3.81 -22.31 6.57
C GLN A 356 2.50 -22.14 5.77
N MET A 357 2.48 -22.60 4.52
CA MET A 357 1.28 -22.58 3.67
C MET A 357 0.15 -23.46 4.26
N GLN A 358 0.49 -24.64 4.77
CA GLN A 358 -0.47 -25.56 5.40
C GLN A 358 -1.11 -24.95 6.66
N ILE A 359 -0.31 -24.28 7.51
CA ILE A 359 -0.81 -23.57 8.70
C ILE A 359 -1.79 -22.46 8.30
N SER A 360 -1.37 -21.56 7.39
CA SER A 360 -2.22 -20.45 6.94
C SER A 360 -3.50 -20.92 6.22
N ALA A 361 -3.43 -21.99 5.43
CA ALA A 361 -4.61 -22.61 4.82
C ALA A 361 -5.56 -23.20 5.89
N THR A 362 -5.03 -23.85 6.93
CA THR A 362 -5.82 -24.41 8.03
C THR A 362 -6.52 -23.31 8.83
N GLN A 363 -5.82 -22.21 9.12
CA GLN A 363 -6.38 -21.02 9.77
C GLN A 363 -7.52 -20.40 8.94
N LEU A 364 -7.31 -20.19 7.64
CA LEU A 364 -8.33 -19.66 6.74
C LEU A 364 -9.57 -20.59 6.68
N GLN A 365 -9.37 -21.89 6.52
CA GLN A 365 -10.47 -22.85 6.52
C GLN A 365 -11.26 -22.86 7.84
N ALA A 366 -10.59 -22.69 8.99
CA ALA A 366 -11.27 -22.58 10.29
C ALA A 366 -12.15 -21.32 10.36
N VAL A 367 -11.67 -20.17 9.87
CA VAL A 367 -12.46 -18.93 9.75
C VAL A 367 -13.65 -19.10 8.79
N CYS A 368 -13.45 -19.74 7.63
CA CYS A 368 -14.53 -20.02 6.66
C CYS A 368 -15.60 -20.95 7.24
N ARG A 369 -15.22 -22.04 7.92
CA ARG A 369 -16.17 -22.92 8.62
C ARG A 369 -16.93 -22.14 9.71
N GLY A 370 -16.22 -21.32 10.49
CA GLY A 370 -16.81 -20.50 11.55
C GLY A 370 -17.68 -19.33 11.07
N THR A 371 -17.52 -18.83 9.84
CA THR A 371 -18.43 -17.83 9.25
C THR A 371 -19.70 -18.49 8.71
N ILE A 372 -19.58 -19.63 8.02
CA ILE A 372 -20.72 -20.42 7.53
C ILE A 372 -21.65 -20.80 8.69
N THR A 373 -21.14 -21.38 9.78
CA THR A 373 -21.97 -21.78 10.94
C THR A 373 -22.67 -20.58 11.59
N ARG A 374 -22.01 -19.42 11.69
CA ARG A 374 -22.63 -18.20 12.22
C ARG A 374 -23.74 -17.66 11.32
N TRP A 375 -23.58 -17.73 10.00
CA TRP A 375 -24.63 -17.34 9.04
C TRP A 375 -25.86 -18.23 9.15
N TRP A 376 -25.68 -19.56 9.23
CA TRP A 376 -26.79 -20.50 9.46
C TRP A 376 -27.52 -20.23 10.78
N TYR A 377 -26.77 -20.03 11.87
CA TYR A 377 -27.35 -19.74 13.18
C TYR A 377 -28.13 -18.41 13.20
N GLU A 378 -27.62 -17.37 12.54
CA GLU A 378 -28.28 -16.08 12.42
C GLU A 378 -29.58 -16.16 11.58
N ASN A 379 -29.62 -16.99 10.53
CA ASN A 379 -30.87 -17.26 9.81
C ASN A 379 -31.90 -17.97 10.71
N LEU A 380 -31.50 -19.01 11.45
CA LEU A 380 -32.38 -19.70 12.41
C LEU A 380 -32.91 -18.75 13.50
N ARG A 381 -32.10 -17.79 13.97
CA ARG A 381 -32.56 -16.73 14.90
C ARG A 381 -33.63 -15.83 14.26
N ARG A 382 -33.46 -15.45 12.99
CA ARG A 382 -34.42 -14.62 12.24
C ARG A 382 -35.73 -15.34 11.97
N GLU A 383 -35.67 -16.62 11.61
CA GLU A 383 -36.85 -17.48 11.45
C GLU A 383 -37.61 -17.63 12.78
N ALA A 384 -36.93 -17.95 13.87
CA ALA A 384 -37.53 -18.03 15.20
C ALA A 384 -38.14 -16.69 15.67
N ALA A 385 -37.47 -15.57 15.40
CA ALA A 385 -38.00 -14.24 15.69
C ALA A 385 -39.25 -13.91 14.85
N SER A 386 -39.23 -14.21 13.55
CA SER A 386 -40.38 -14.05 12.65
C SER A 386 -41.57 -14.89 13.11
N LEU A 387 -41.37 -16.17 13.43
CA LEU A 387 -42.40 -17.05 13.98
C LEU A 387 -42.96 -16.54 15.31
N LYS A 388 -42.11 -16.01 16.20
CA LYS A 388 -42.54 -15.39 17.46
C LYS A 388 -43.42 -14.16 17.21
N ILE A 389 -43.00 -13.24 16.32
CA ILE A 389 -43.77 -12.05 15.95
C ILE A 389 -45.11 -12.43 15.32
N GLN A 390 -45.12 -13.34 14.34
CA GLN A 390 -46.34 -13.85 13.71
C GLN A 390 -47.30 -14.48 14.73
N THR A 391 -46.77 -15.27 15.68
CA THR A 391 -47.59 -15.92 16.72
C THR A 391 -48.18 -14.91 17.69
N CYS A 392 -47.39 -13.91 18.14
CA CYS A 392 -47.88 -12.80 18.96
C CYS A 392 -48.96 -11.98 18.23
N TYR A 393 -48.76 -11.66 16.95
CA TYR A 393 -49.72 -10.94 16.12
C TYR A 393 -51.03 -11.72 15.94
N ARG A 394 -50.96 -12.99 15.50
CA ARG A 394 -52.14 -13.86 15.32
C ARG A 394 -52.93 -14.00 16.62
N LYS A 395 -52.25 -14.20 17.75
CA LYS A 395 -52.86 -14.25 19.09
C LYS A 395 -53.54 -12.93 19.48
N HIS A 396 -52.89 -11.80 19.22
CA HIS A 396 -53.46 -10.47 19.51
C HIS A 396 -54.70 -10.21 18.65
N HIS A 397 -54.58 -10.37 17.32
CA HIS A 397 -55.68 -10.13 16.38
C HIS A 397 -56.92 -10.96 16.72
N ALA A 398 -56.77 -12.28 16.90
CA ALA A 398 -57.88 -13.16 17.27
C ALA A 398 -58.52 -12.77 18.62
N ARG A 399 -57.72 -12.36 19.62
CA ARG A 399 -58.24 -11.90 20.92
C ARG A 399 -59.01 -10.58 20.79
N THR A 400 -58.52 -9.64 19.98
CA THR A 400 -59.17 -8.35 19.73
C THR A 400 -60.49 -8.56 19.01
N THR A 401 -60.51 -9.25 17.87
CA THR A 401 -61.75 -9.56 17.12
C THR A 401 -62.79 -10.30 17.98
N TYR A 402 -62.37 -11.27 18.79
CA TYR A 402 -63.29 -11.94 19.73
C TYR A 402 -63.86 -10.99 20.78
N ARG A 403 -63.01 -10.14 21.39
CA ARG A 403 -63.44 -9.15 22.39
C ARG A 403 -64.43 -8.14 21.79
N ASP A 404 -64.20 -7.71 20.56
CA ASP A 404 -65.03 -6.71 19.90
C ASP A 404 -66.40 -7.30 19.53
N ILE A 405 -66.46 -8.57 19.12
CA ILE A 405 -67.71 -9.34 18.97
C ILE A 405 -68.44 -9.48 20.32
N CYS A 406 -67.73 -9.81 21.39
CA CYS A 406 -68.32 -9.88 22.74
C CYS A 406 -68.86 -8.52 23.20
N PHE A 407 -68.17 -7.41 22.92
CA PHE A 407 -68.59 -6.06 23.26
C PHE A 407 -69.84 -5.64 22.47
N ALA A 408 -69.86 -5.89 21.16
CA ALA A 408 -71.03 -5.64 20.31
C ALA A 408 -72.24 -6.47 20.77
N SER A 409 -72.07 -7.77 21.01
CA SER A 409 -73.12 -8.65 21.55
C SER A 409 -73.63 -8.18 22.91
N THR A 410 -72.75 -7.79 23.83
CA THR A 410 -73.13 -7.27 25.15
C THR A 410 -73.91 -5.95 25.05
N THR A 411 -73.53 -5.08 24.12
CA THR A 411 -74.20 -3.80 23.86
C THR A 411 -75.59 -3.99 23.24
N ILE A 412 -75.72 -4.94 22.30
CA ILE A 412 -77.03 -5.33 21.73
C ILE A 412 -77.91 -5.95 22.82
N GLN A 413 -77.37 -6.86 23.63
CA GLN A 413 -78.12 -7.50 24.72
C GLN A 413 -78.57 -6.50 25.80
N SER A 414 -77.73 -5.54 26.20
CA SER A 414 -78.12 -4.51 27.17
C SER A 414 -79.19 -3.57 26.59
N GLY A 415 -79.05 -3.19 25.31
CA GLY A 415 -80.06 -2.43 24.56
C GLY A 415 -81.42 -3.15 24.50
N LEU A 416 -81.43 -4.44 24.15
CA LEU A 416 -82.64 -5.28 24.09
C LEU A 416 -83.27 -5.50 25.48
N ARG A 417 -82.48 -5.79 26.52
CA ARG A 417 -82.98 -5.91 27.90
C ARG A 417 -83.61 -4.59 28.37
N GLY A 418 -82.98 -3.46 28.07
CA GLY A 418 -83.53 -2.13 28.34
C GLY A 418 -84.80 -1.82 27.54
N MET A 419 -84.89 -2.28 26.28
CA MET A 419 -86.09 -2.13 25.46
C MET A 419 -87.25 -2.96 26.01
N ALA A 420 -87.02 -4.22 26.38
CA ALA A 420 -88.03 -5.09 26.98
C ALA A 420 -88.55 -4.53 28.32
N ALA A 421 -87.66 -3.99 29.16
CA ALA A 421 -88.04 -3.31 30.40
C ALA A 421 -88.90 -2.05 30.13
N ARG A 422 -88.53 -1.22 29.14
CA ARG A 422 -89.32 -0.05 28.73
C ARG A 422 -90.68 -0.44 28.15
N HIS A 423 -90.76 -1.51 27.36
CA HIS A 423 -92.03 -2.01 26.82
C HIS A 423 -92.96 -2.52 27.92
N LYS A 424 -92.44 -3.29 28.89
CA LYS A 424 -93.21 -3.72 30.07
C LYS A 424 -93.68 -2.53 30.92
N LEU A 425 -92.85 -1.51 31.12
CA LEU A 425 -93.24 -0.27 31.81
C LEU A 425 -94.32 0.50 31.03
N HIS A 426 -94.23 0.57 29.70
CA HIS A 426 -95.25 1.21 28.86
C HIS A 426 -96.59 0.48 28.96
N SER A 427 -96.60 -0.86 28.90
CA SER A 427 -97.80 -1.66 29.12
C SER A 427 -98.41 -1.43 30.50
N HIS A 428 -97.61 -1.42 31.57
CA HIS A 428 -98.10 -1.10 32.92
C HIS A 428 -98.65 0.34 33.03
N ARG A 429 -98.08 1.32 32.32
CA ARG A 429 -98.63 2.68 32.26
C ARG A 429 -99.97 2.72 31.52
N GLN A 430 -100.11 1.98 30.42
CA GLN A 430 -101.39 1.84 29.69
C GLN A 430 -102.46 1.16 30.57
N THR A 431 -102.14 0.05 31.25
CA THR A 431 -103.11 -0.62 32.14
C THR A 431 -103.52 0.27 33.30
N ASN A 432 -102.58 1.01 33.90
CA ASN A 432 -102.90 1.92 35.01
C ASN A 432 -103.76 3.10 34.54
N ALA A 433 -103.48 3.67 33.37
CA ALA A 433 -104.34 4.70 32.77
C ALA A 433 -105.76 4.16 32.48
N ALA A 434 -105.87 2.95 31.94
CA ALA A 434 -107.16 2.29 31.72
C ALA A 434 -107.92 2.05 33.05
N VAL A 435 -107.24 1.62 34.10
CA VAL A 435 -107.83 1.44 35.45
C VAL A 435 -108.32 2.77 36.03
N ILE A 436 -107.58 3.87 35.85
CA ILE A 436 -107.99 5.22 36.29
C ILE A 436 -109.23 5.69 35.51
N ILE A 437 -109.27 5.51 34.18
CA ILE A 437 -110.43 5.86 33.36
C ILE A 437 -111.66 5.01 33.78
N GLN A 438 -111.46 3.70 34.01
CA GLN A 438 -112.52 2.81 34.47
C GLN A 438 -113.02 3.16 35.88
N SER A 439 -112.16 3.56 36.82
CA SER A 439 -112.57 3.94 38.17
C SER A 439 -113.34 5.26 38.17
N HIS A 440 -112.90 6.27 37.40
CA HIS A 440 -113.67 7.49 37.18
C HIS A 440 -115.03 7.23 36.53
N CYS A 441 -115.10 6.35 35.51
CA CYS A 441 -116.35 5.98 34.87
C CYS A 441 -117.32 5.27 35.84
N ARG A 442 -116.83 4.30 36.64
CA ARG A 442 -117.62 3.64 37.68
C ARG A 442 -118.12 4.62 38.75
N CYS A 443 -117.26 5.56 39.17
CA CYS A 443 -117.62 6.63 40.11
C CYS A 443 -118.73 7.54 39.54
N TYR A 444 -118.59 7.99 38.30
CA TYR A 444 -119.59 8.81 37.62
C TYR A 444 -120.94 8.09 37.47
N LEU A 445 -120.94 6.81 37.13
CA LEU A 445 -122.16 6.00 37.05
C LEU A 445 -122.86 5.89 38.42
N ALA A 446 -122.11 5.63 39.49
CA ALA A 446 -122.64 5.57 40.86
C ALA A 446 -123.18 6.94 41.33
N GLN A 447 -122.46 8.04 41.05
CA GLN A 447 -122.92 9.40 41.34
C GLN A 447 -124.18 9.76 40.55
N SER A 448 -124.26 9.39 39.26
CA SER A 448 -125.44 9.59 38.42
C SER A 448 -126.65 8.81 38.94
N GLN A 449 -126.46 7.57 39.40
CA GLN A 449 -127.51 6.77 40.02
C GLN A 449 -127.97 7.36 41.36
N TYR A 450 -127.02 7.77 42.23
CA TYR A 450 -127.33 8.41 43.51
C TYR A 450 -128.07 9.74 43.33
N ALA A 451 -127.61 10.62 42.43
CA ALA A 451 -128.27 11.90 42.16
C ALA A 451 -129.69 11.72 41.58
N ARG A 452 -129.90 10.69 40.75
CA ARG A 452 -131.21 10.32 40.19
C ARG A 452 -132.14 9.77 41.28
N LEU A 453 -131.63 8.89 42.15
CA LEU A 453 -132.36 8.37 43.30
C LEU A 453 -132.72 9.50 44.29
N MET A 454 -131.79 10.40 44.59
CA MET A 454 -132.02 11.54 45.47
C MET A 454 -133.10 12.49 44.92
N LYS A 455 -133.08 12.80 43.61
CA LYS A 455 -134.17 13.55 42.96
C LYS A 455 -135.52 12.82 43.09
N ALA A 456 -135.57 11.52 42.84
CA ALA A 456 -136.80 10.73 42.98
C ALA A 456 -137.31 10.68 44.44
N THR A 457 -136.40 10.55 45.41
CA THR A 457 -136.71 10.59 46.85
C THR A 457 -137.24 11.95 47.27
N ILE A 458 -136.61 13.06 46.85
CA ILE A 458 -137.08 14.43 47.15
C ILE A 458 -138.48 14.65 46.55
N ILE A 459 -138.71 14.28 45.28
CA ILE A 459 -140.03 14.36 44.65
C ILE A 459 -141.07 13.55 45.44
N SER A 460 -140.72 12.32 45.85
CA SER A 460 -141.60 11.44 46.63
C SER A 460 -141.90 11.99 48.03
N GLN A 461 -140.90 12.58 48.71
CA GLN A 461 -141.06 13.23 50.01
C GLN A 461 -141.91 14.50 49.92
N CYS A 462 -141.73 15.32 48.88
CA CYS A 462 -142.58 16.48 48.62
C CYS A 462 -144.03 16.06 48.32
N ALA A 463 -144.22 15.02 47.50
CA ALA A 463 -145.55 14.45 47.23
C ALA A 463 -146.21 13.86 48.49
N TRP A 464 -145.43 13.23 49.37
CA TRP A 464 -145.91 12.69 50.65
C TRP A 464 -146.27 13.80 51.65
N ARG A 465 -145.40 14.81 51.84
CA ARG A 465 -145.69 16.00 52.67
C ARG A 465 -146.96 16.70 52.22
N GLY A 466 -147.13 16.91 50.90
CA GLY A 466 -148.37 17.43 50.33
C GLY A 466 -149.58 16.49 50.48
N ARG A 467 -149.38 15.18 50.61
CA ARG A 467 -150.46 14.20 50.89
C ARG A 467 -150.89 14.23 52.36
N VAL A 468 -149.96 14.45 53.29
CA VAL A 468 -150.24 14.63 54.74
C VAL A 468 -151.02 15.92 55.00
N ALA A 469 -150.58 17.06 54.45
CA ALA A 469 -151.32 18.33 54.57
C ALA A 469 -152.75 18.24 53.98
N ARG A 470 -152.95 17.45 52.92
CA ARG A 470 -154.27 17.13 52.34
C ARG A 470 -155.06 16.04 53.10
N ARG A 471 -154.54 15.52 54.21
CA ARG A 471 -155.27 14.71 55.20
C ARG A 471 -155.70 15.59 56.37
N GLU A 472 -154.78 16.35 56.96
CA GLU A 472 -155.07 17.30 58.06
C GLU A 472 -156.18 18.30 57.65
N LEU A 473 -156.12 18.85 56.44
CA LEU A 473 -157.17 19.72 55.87
C LEU A 473 -158.53 19.02 55.69
N ARG A 474 -158.58 17.68 55.64
CA ARG A 474 -159.84 16.91 55.63
C ARG A 474 -160.34 16.61 57.04
N GLU A 475 -159.47 16.30 57.98
CA GLU A 475 -159.82 16.09 59.39
C GLU A 475 -160.39 17.38 60.01
N LEU A 476 -159.74 18.54 59.77
CA LEU A 476 -160.28 19.86 60.17
C LEU A 476 -161.64 20.17 59.53
N LYS A 477 -161.89 19.72 58.29
CA LYS A 477 -163.20 19.88 57.62
C LYS A 477 -164.28 18.92 58.11
N MET A 478 -163.91 17.80 58.76
CA MET A 478 -164.85 16.90 59.40
C MET A 478 -165.26 17.43 60.78
N ALA A 479 -164.30 17.91 61.59
CA ALA A 479 -164.58 18.54 62.88
C ALA A 479 -165.51 19.77 62.74
N ALA A 480 -165.32 20.58 61.69
CA ALA A 480 -166.20 21.70 61.38
C ALA A 480 -167.62 21.29 60.88
N LYS A 481 -167.89 19.99 60.72
CA LYS A 481 -169.18 19.46 60.22
C LYS A 481 -170.04 18.87 61.34
N GLU A 482 -169.43 18.36 62.41
CA GLU A 482 -170.14 17.83 63.58
C GLU A 482 -170.76 18.95 64.44
N THR A 483 -170.07 20.09 64.57
CA THR A 483 -170.60 21.27 65.27
C THR A 483 -171.88 21.83 64.64
N GLY A 484 -172.01 21.74 63.32
CA GLY A 484 -173.24 22.14 62.60
C GLY A 484 -174.44 21.22 62.87
N ALA A 485 -174.21 19.93 63.14
CA ALA A 485 -175.29 18.97 63.39
C ALA A 485 -176.01 19.23 64.72
N LEU A 486 -175.27 19.58 65.76
CA LEU A 486 -175.81 19.96 67.08
C LEU A 486 -176.70 21.21 67.00
N GLN A 487 -176.32 22.21 66.20
CA GLN A 487 -177.10 23.44 66.06
C GLN A 487 -178.39 23.24 65.26
N ALA A 488 -178.37 22.35 64.26
CA ALA A 488 -179.58 21.95 63.52
C ALA A 488 -180.62 21.26 64.42
N ALA A 489 -180.20 20.38 65.33
CA ALA A 489 -181.10 19.66 66.23
C ALA A 489 -181.93 20.60 67.13
N LYS A 490 -181.30 21.65 67.69
CA LYS A 490 -181.98 22.67 68.51
C LYS A 490 -183.10 23.37 67.72
N SER A 491 -182.81 23.80 66.49
CA SER A 491 -183.76 24.55 65.64
C SER A 491 -185.01 23.77 65.22
N LYS A 492 -185.01 22.44 65.36
CA LYS A 492 -186.17 21.60 65.01
C LYS A 492 -187.22 21.56 66.13
N LEU A 493 -186.77 21.41 67.38
CA LEU A 493 -187.65 21.39 68.56
C LEU A 493 -188.38 22.72 68.77
N GLU A 494 -187.76 23.84 68.43
CA GLU A 494 -188.35 25.18 68.57
C GLU A 494 -189.56 25.37 67.62
N LYS A 495 -189.54 24.77 66.43
CA LYS A 495 -190.63 24.88 65.43
C LYS A 495 -191.85 24.02 65.72
N GLU A 496 -191.68 22.88 66.37
CA GLU A 496 -192.79 21.98 66.73
C GLU A 496 -193.71 22.62 67.81
N VAL A 497 -193.25 23.66 68.52
CA VAL A 497 -194.04 24.47 69.48
C VAL A 497 -194.83 25.60 68.79
N GLU A 498 -194.30 26.18 67.71
CA GLU A 498 -194.95 27.26 66.95
C GLU A 498 -196.16 26.76 66.15
N GLU A 499 -196.11 25.56 65.55
CA GLU A 499 -197.23 25.05 64.75
C GLU A 499 -198.49 24.78 65.61
N LEU A 500 -198.29 24.25 66.83
CA LEU A 500 -199.39 23.94 67.76
C LEU A 500 -200.06 25.21 68.31
N THR A 501 -199.31 26.31 68.47
CA THR A 501 -199.87 27.59 68.92
C THR A 501 -200.57 28.35 67.80
N TRP A 502 -200.19 28.16 66.53
CA TRP A 502 -200.83 28.81 65.38
C TRP A 502 -202.29 28.35 65.16
N ARG A 503 -202.57 27.05 65.29
CA ARG A 503 -203.93 26.50 65.09
C ARG A 503 -204.96 27.07 66.08
N LEU A 504 -204.54 27.45 67.28
CA LEU A 504 -205.39 28.06 68.32
C LEU A 504 -205.83 29.51 68.00
N GLN A 505 -205.17 30.18 67.05
CA GLN A 505 -205.46 31.58 66.72
C GLN A 505 -206.33 31.75 65.47
N LEU A 506 -206.29 30.81 64.52
CA LEU A 506 -207.03 30.89 63.26
C LEU A 506 -208.56 30.87 63.49
N GLU A 507 -209.02 29.98 64.37
CA GLU A 507 -210.44 29.80 64.71
C GLU A 507 -211.08 31.05 65.36
N LYS A 508 -210.26 31.93 65.97
CA LYS A 508 -210.74 33.18 66.56
C LYS A 508 -211.00 34.29 65.54
N ARG A 509 -210.35 34.27 64.38
CA ARG A 509 -210.36 35.42 63.44
C ARG A 509 -211.61 35.44 62.54
N ILE A 510 -212.10 34.26 62.15
CA ILE A 510 -213.31 34.08 61.31
C ILE A 510 -214.58 34.65 61.97
N ARG A 511 -214.60 34.87 63.30
CA ARG A 511 -215.71 35.54 63.99
C ARG A 511 -215.69 37.07 63.91
N ALA A 512 -214.55 37.69 63.60
CA ALA A 512 -214.41 39.15 63.51
C ALA A 512 -214.70 39.68 62.09
N ASP A 513 -214.23 38.97 61.07
CA ASP A 513 -214.27 39.42 59.67
C ASP A 513 -215.70 39.53 59.09
N MET A 514 -216.73 39.06 59.82
CA MET A 514 -218.14 39.24 59.44
C MET A 514 -218.75 40.58 59.90
N GLU A 515 -218.13 41.29 60.86
CA GLU A 515 -218.67 42.57 61.38
C GLU A 515 -218.13 43.80 60.63
N GLU A 516 -216.86 43.79 60.19
CA GLU A 516 -216.23 44.98 59.59
C GLU A 516 -216.73 45.29 58.17
N ALA A 517 -217.36 44.32 57.49
CA ALA A 517 -217.92 44.45 56.15
C ALA A 517 -219.07 45.49 56.01
N LYS A 518 -219.54 46.09 57.11
CA LYS A 518 -220.50 47.21 57.11
C LYS A 518 -219.88 48.61 57.23
N SER A 519 -218.56 48.72 57.43
CA SER A 519 -217.94 49.97 57.90
C SER A 519 -217.41 50.89 56.78
N GLN A 520 -216.79 50.33 55.74
CA GLN A 520 -215.89 51.10 54.85
C GLN A 520 -216.53 51.86 53.68
N GLU A 521 -217.87 51.92 53.57
CA GLU A 521 -218.52 52.78 52.57
C GLU A 521 -218.35 54.29 52.87
N ASN A 522 -218.17 54.65 54.15
CA ASN A 522 -218.35 56.04 54.62
C ASN A 522 -217.12 56.97 54.55
N LYS A 523 -215.89 56.47 54.32
CA LYS A 523 -214.66 57.30 54.41
C LYS A 523 -214.14 57.88 53.09
N LYS A 524 -214.88 57.72 51.98
CA LYS A 524 -214.50 58.25 50.65
C LYS A 524 -214.78 59.77 50.46
N LEU A 525 -215.09 60.51 51.53
CA LEU A 525 -215.66 61.86 51.45
C LEU A 525 -214.77 63.02 51.93
N GLN A 526 -213.56 62.81 52.49
CA GLN A 526 -213.01 63.84 53.41
C GLN A 526 -211.49 64.12 53.50
N LEU A 527 -210.64 63.80 52.51
CA LEU A 527 -209.26 64.35 52.49
C LEU A 527 -208.79 64.86 51.12
N GLN A 528 -208.73 66.20 51.01
CA GLN A 528 -208.03 66.98 49.98
C GLN A 528 -207.45 68.27 50.64
N LEU A 529 -206.16 68.33 51.06
CA LEU A 529 -205.27 69.54 51.30
C LEU A 529 -203.91 69.23 52.05
N GLN A 530 -202.79 69.98 51.79
CA GLN A 530 -201.34 69.97 52.32
C GLN A 530 -200.24 69.10 51.57
N ASP A 531 -198.86 69.18 51.65
CA ASP A 531 -197.77 69.94 52.40
C ASP A 531 -196.34 70.00 51.67
N LEU A 532 -195.19 70.52 52.23
CA LEU A 532 -193.90 70.88 51.49
C LEU A 532 -192.45 71.02 52.23
N GLN A 533 -191.36 70.12 52.16
CA GLN A 533 -189.88 70.33 52.66
C GLN A 533 -188.62 69.32 52.36
N MET A 534 -187.30 69.52 52.81
CA MET A 534 -185.94 68.83 52.41
C MET A 534 -184.66 68.71 53.43
N GLN A 535 -183.44 68.04 53.16
CA GLN A 535 -182.10 67.92 53.99
C GLN A 535 -180.76 67.16 53.43
N PHE A 536 -179.45 67.28 53.96
CA PHE A 536 -178.11 66.52 53.60
C PHE A 536 -176.72 66.77 54.44
N ASN A 537 -175.56 65.95 54.39
CA ASN A 537 -174.00 66.23 54.57
C ASN A 537 -172.90 65.11 55.08
N SER A 538 -171.51 65.19 54.85
CA SER A 538 -170.23 64.72 55.66
C SER A 538 -168.96 63.85 55.08
N THR A 539 -167.62 63.93 55.52
CA THR A 539 -166.37 62.98 55.31
C THR A 539 -164.84 63.34 55.81
N LYS A 540 -163.80 62.40 55.99
CA LYS A 540 -162.23 62.53 56.17
C LYS A 540 -161.36 61.17 56.42
N GLU A 541 -160.00 60.84 56.64
CA GLU A 541 -158.48 61.26 56.71
C GLU A 541 -157.47 59.96 56.90
N LEU A 542 -156.09 59.67 57.07
CA LEU A 542 -154.57 60.07 57.08
C LEU A 542 -153.56 58.76 57.07
N LEU A 543 -152.19 58.45 57.26
CA LEU A 543 -150.70 58.83 57.56
C LEU A 543 -149.64 57.62 57.17
N GLN A 544 -148.29 57.26 57.38
CA GLN A 544 -146.90 57.55 58.04
C GLN A 544 -145.61 56.66 57.50
N ARG A 545 -144.26 56.73 57.93
CA ARG A 545 -142.98 56.04 57.33
C ARG A 545 -141.50 56.04 58.03
N GLU A 546 -140.52 55.04 57.99
CA GLU A 546 -138.92 54.99 57.92
C GLU A 546 -138.16 53.59 58.24
N LYS A 547 -136.81 53.16 58.31
CA LYS A 547 -135.32 53.62 58.29
C LYS A 547 -134.12 52.66 57.73
N GLU A 548 -132.89 52.41 58.36
CA GLU A 548 -131.47 52.34 57.70
C GLU A 548 -130.20 51.57 58.39
N ALA A 549 -129.04 51.15 57.70
CA ALA A 549 -127.69 50.54 58.19
C ALA A 549 -126.55 50.18 57.07
N THR A 550 -125.26 49.63 57.12
CA THR A 550 -123.89 49.57 57.88
C THR A 550 -122.67 48.83 57.08
N LYS A 551 -121.31 48.79 57.47
CA LYS A 551 -120.11 48.13 56.70
C LYS A 551 -118.69 47.82 57.42
N ALA A 552 -117.65 47.12 56.81
CA ALA A 552 -116.26 46.71 57.35
C ALA A 552 -114.95 46.53 56.37
N ALA A 553 -113.75 45.96 56.79
CA ALA A 553 -112.37 45.79 56.10
C ALA A 553 -111.51 44.49 56.54
N ALA A 554 -110.22 44.04 56.26
CA ALA A 554 -108.83 44.36 55.64
C ALA A 554 -108.08 43.04 55.10
N ALA A 555 -106.76 42.70 54.82
CA ALA A 555 -105.26 43.08 54.90
C ALA A 555 -104.39 42.43 53.70
N LEU A 556 -103.07 42.02 53.55
CA LEU A 556 -101.72 41.79 54.26
C LEU A 556 -100.46 41.64 53.25
N VAL A 557 -99.22 41.13 53.61
CA VAL A 557 -97.82 41.13 52.93
C VAL A 557 -96.91 39.86 53.36
N PRO A 558 -95.71 39.31 52.86
CA PRO A 558 -94.43 39.69 52.06
C PRO A 558 -94.04 38.79 50.80
N GLU A 559 -92.82 38.37 50.28
CA GLU A 559 -91.35 38.15 50.65
C GLU A 559 -90.30 38.05 49.43
N ASN A 560 -89.05 37.45 49.52
CA ASN A 560 -87.79 37.74 48.70
C ASN A 560 -86.91 36.61 47.95
N CYS A 561 -85.82 37.03 47.21
CA CYS A 561 -84.72 36.46 46.32
C CYS A 561 -84.79 35.06 45.61
N VAL A 562 -84.99 34.84 44.29
CA VAL A 562 -84.88 35.59 42.97
C VAL A 562 -83.50 35.47 42.26
N ASP A 563 -83.33 35.29 40.94
CA ASP A 563 -84.06 34.57 39.85
C ASP A 563 -83.16 34.50 38.56
N ALA A 564 -83.59 33.76 37.53
CA ALA A 564 -83.30 33.95 36.09
C ALA A 564 -81.86 33.77 35.51
N SER A 565 -81.62 32.55 35.00
CA SER A 565 -81.33 32.24 33.56
C SER A 565 -80.05 32.70 32.81
N LEU A 566 -79.57 31.77 31.96
CA LEU A 566 -78.83 31.96 30.69
C LEU A 566 -77.35 32.42 30.68
N VAL A 567 -76.44 31.50 31.03
CA VAL A 567 -75.13 31.34 30.33
C VAL A 567 -74.77 29.85 30.27
N SER A 568 -74.75 29.22 29.09
CA SER A 568 -74.36 27.79 28.97
C SER A 568 -73.56 27.38 27.72
N GLU A 569 -73.04 28.35 26.95
CA GLU A 569 -72.23 28.07 25.75
C GLU A 569 -70.74 28.46 25.90
N LEU A 570 -70.38 29.22 26.94
CA LEU A 570 -68.97 29.60 27.23
C LEU A 570 -68.23 28.62 28.17
N THR A 571 -68.94 27.68 28.80
CA THR A 571 -68.36 26.69 29.74
C THR A 571 -67.96 25.37 29.08
N THR A 572 -68.35 25.16 27.82
CA THR A 572 -68.00 23.96 27.02
C THR A 572 -66.69 24.13 26.25
N GLU A 573 -66.48 25.27 25.57
CA GLU A 573 -65.25 25.47 24.78
C GLU A 573 -64.00 25.69 25.65
N ASN A 574 -64.14 26.30 26.84
CA ASN A 574 -63.02 26.41 27.79
C ASN A 574 -62.45 25.04 28.19
N LYS A 575 -63.32 24.05 28.47
CA LYS A 575 -62.89 22.66 28.76
C LYS A 575 -62.26 21.95 27.56
N ARG A 576 -62.59 22.39 26.34
CA ARG A 576 -61.99 21.89 25.10
C ARG A 576 -60.59 22.47 24.87
N LEU A 577 -60.38 23.73 25.26
CA LEU A 577 -59.08 24.39 25.26
C LEU A 577 -58.14 23.82 26.34
N GLU A 578 -58.62 23.60 27.57
CA GLU A 578 -57.87 22.94 28.65
C GLU A 578 -57.35 21.55 28.21
N ALA A 579 -58.20 20.73 27.59
CA ALA A 579 -57.82 19.42 27.07
C ALA A 579 -56.79 19.49 25.93
N LEU A 580 -56.82 20.56 25.13
CA LEU A 580 -55.83 20.78 24.05
C LEU A 580 -54.48 21.24 24.61
N VAL A 581 -54.47 22.08 25.64
CA VAL A 581 -53.25 22.51 26.35
C VAL A 581 -52.53 21.29 26.94
N VAL A 582 -53.23 20.43 27.68
CA VAL A 582 -52.64 19.19 28.24
C VAL A 582 -52.11 18.27 27.13
N SER A 583 -52.75 18.22 25.96
CA SER A 583 -52.28 17.47 24.79
C SER A 583 -51.06 18.09 24.07
N LEU A 584 -50.75 19.36 24.32
CA LEU A 584 -49.57 20.06 23.81
C LEU A 584 -48.41 20.03 24.81
N GLU A 585 -48.71 20.16 26.11
CA GLU A 585 -47.76 19.98 27.21
C GLU A 585 -47.14 18.59 27.20
N THR A 586 -47.97 17.53 27.07
CA THR A 586 -47.48 16.15 26.95
C THR A 586 -46.57 15.94 25.72
N LYS A 587 -46.89 16.56 24.58
CA LYS A 587 -46.00 16.52 23.39
C LYS A 587 -44.71 17.31 23.59
N ASN A 588 -44.74 18.44 24.28
CA ASN A 588 -43.54 19.18 24.64
C ASN A 588 -42.66 18.38 25.64
N GLN A 589 -43.27 17.61 26.55
CA GLN A 589 -42.58 16.68 27.43
C GLN A 589 -41.87 15.58 26.63
N GLU A 590 -42.56 14.94 25.67
CA GLU A 590 -41.96 13.94 24.76
C GLU A 590 -40.84 14.51 23.90
N MET A 591 -40.96 15.76 23.42
CA MET A 591 -39.89 16.40 22.65
C MET A 591 -38.68 16.77 23.52
N LYS A 592 -38.88 17.17 24.77
CA LYS A 592 -37.78 17.39 25.73
C LYS A 592 -37.00 16.10 26.00
N GLN A 593 -37.70 15.01 26.32
CA GLN A 593 -37.03 13.72 26.56
C GLN A 593 -36.22 13.25 25.35
N LYS A 594 -36.76 13.40 24.13
CA LYS A 594 -36.02 13.07 22.89
C LYS A 594 -34.82 13.99 22.65
N PHE A 595 -34.91 15.27 23.06
CA PHE A 595 -33.78 16.20 22.98
C PHE A 595 -32.68 15.80 23.97
N GLU A 596 -33.04 15.48 25.21
CA GLU A 596 -32.13 15.01 26.27
C GLU A 596 -31.48 13.67 25.88
N GLU A 597 -32.24 12.70 25.34
CA GLU A 597 -31.70 11.44 24.77
C GLU A 597 -30.69 11.72 23.64
N THR A 598 -30.96 12.68 22.74
CA THR A 598 -29.98 13.04 21.70
C THR A 598 -28.76 13.78 22.24
N ASP A 599 -28.86 14.44 23.39
CA ASP A 599 -27.73 15.14 24.01
C ASP A 599 -26.81 14.16 24.77
N GLU A 600 -27.38 13.20 25.50
CA GLU A 600 -26.60 12.10 26.10
C GLU A 600 -25.82 11.30 25.04
N ILE A 601 -26.45 11.03 23.89
CA ILE A 601 -25.79 10.41 22.73
C ILE A 601 -24.67 11.32 22.18
N ARG A 602 -24.91 12.63 22.05
CA ARG A 602 -23.90 13.61 21.59
C ARG A 602 -22.68 13.61 22.52
N ASP A 603 -22.89 13.59 23.82
CA ASP A 603 -21.85 13.55 24.84
C ASP A 603 -21.06 12.22 24.83
N GLU A 604 -21.71 11.08 24.57
CA GLU A 604 -21.02 9.81 24.35
C GLU A 604 -20.10 9.84 23.12
N TRP A 605 -20.55 10.44 22.01
CA TRP A 605 -19.71 10.60 20.81
C TRP A 605 -18.57 11.59 21.04
N CYS A 606 -18.80 12.65 21.81
CA CYS A 606 -17.77 13.62 22.19
C CYS A 606 -16.66 12.97 23.02
N LYS A 607 -17.01 12.17 24.04
CA LYS A 607 -16.04 11.40 24.86
C LYS A 607 -15.21 10.41 24.02
N LYS A 608 -15.86 9.69 23.09
CA LYS A 608 -15.17 8.77 22.16
C LYS A 608 -14.22 9.50 21.20
N ALA A 609 -14.49 10.76 20.87
CA ALA A 609 -13.57 11.59 20.09
C ALA A 609 -12.35 12.03 20.93
N THR A 610 -12.55 12.51 22.16
CA THR A 610 -11.44 12.90 23.05
C THR A 610 -10.53 11.73 23.43
N ASP A 611 -11.09 10.52 23.62
CA ASP A 611 -10.30 9.31 23.87
C ASP A 611 -9.42 8.94 22.66
N ALA A 612 -9.93 9.14 21.43
CA ALA A 612 -9.17 8.91 20.20
C ALA A 612 -8.07 9.97 20.00
N GLU A 613 -8.34 11.25 20.32
CA GLU A 613 -7.32 12.31 20.30
C GLU A 613 -6.20 12.08 21.32
N SER A 614 -6.52 11.56 22.52
CA SER A 614 -5.51 11.15 23.50
C SER A 614 -4.61 10.04 22.95
N GLN A 615 -5.19 8.98 22.37
CA GLN A 615 -4.42 7.88 21.77
C GLN A 615 -3.53 8.36 20.60
N ILE A 616 -3.98 9.33 19.81
CA ILE A 616 -3.17 9.95 18.76
C ILE A 616 -1.99 10.75 19.35
N ASN A 617 -2.19 11.46 20.47
CA ASN A 617 -1.11 12.16 21.16
C ASN A 617 -0.10 11.19 21.79
N ASP A 618 -0.54 10.08 22.41
CA ASP A 618 0.36 9.05 22.94
C ASP A 618 1.19 8.38 21.83
N LEU A 619 0.57 8.09 20.68
CA LEU A 619 1.27 7.61 19.49
C LEU A 619 2.27 8.64 18.93
N LYS A 620 1.99 9.93 19.06
CA LYS A 620 2.88 11.02 18.63
C LYS A 620 4.06 11.21 19.60
N ILE A 621 3.84 11.11 20.91
CA ILE A 621 4.89 11.15 21.94
C ILE A 621 5.82 9.94 21.80
N THR A 622 5.26 8.73 21.62
CA THR A 622 6.07 7.53 21.41
C THR A 622 6.84 7.57 20.07
N MET A 623 6.26 8.13 19.00
CA MET A 623 6.98 8.39 17.75
C MET A 623 8.17 9.33 17.97
N HIS A 624 8.00 10.45 18.69
CA HIS A 624 9.09 11.38 18.98
C HIS A 624 10.20 10.73 19.84
N SER A 625 9.84 9.96 20.88
CA SER A 625 10.84 9.22 21.68
C SER A 625 11.61 8.17 20.85
N LEU A 626 10.98 7.58 19.84
CA LEU A 626 11.67 6.69 18.89
C LEU A 626 12.58 7.45 17.93
N GLN A 627 12.21 8.66 17.50
CA GLN A 627 13.09 9.53 16.71
C GLN A 627 14.32 9.99 17.51
N GLU A 628 14.15 10.40 18.77
CA GLU A 628 15.27 10.76 19.66
C GLU A 628 16.24 9.59 19.85
N LYS A 629 15.71 8.37 20.09
CA LYS A 629 16.52 7.15 20.18
C LYS A 629 17.21 6.80 18.86
N LEU A 630 16.58 7.06 17.72
CA LEU A 630 17.23 6.91 16.42
C LEU A 630 18.40 7.90 16.30
N THR A 631 18.20 9.18 16.58
CA THR A 631 19.29 10.18 16.50
C THR A 631 20.40 9.95 17.52
N SER A 632 20.10 9.44 18.72
CA SER A 632 21.11 9.04 19.71
C SER A 632 21.94 7.85 19.22
N THR A 633 21.29 6.82 18.68
CA THR A 633 22.00 5.65 18.15
C THR A 633 22.73 5.95 16.84
N GLU A 634 22.27 6.90 16.02
CA GLU A 634 23.02 7.45 14.87
C GLU A 634 24.25 8.26 15.32
N ALA A 635 24.12 9.07 16.37
CA ALA A 635 25.24 9.79 16.99
C ALA A 635 26.27 8.82 17.62
N GLU A 636 25.82 7.79 18.34
CA GLU A 636 26.67 6.72 18.87
C GLU A 636 27.37 5.94 17.75
N ASN A 637 26.67 5.63 16.65
CA ASN A 637 27.29 5.03 15.45
C ASN A 637 28.34 5.96 14.84
N HIS A 638 28.10 7.28 14.77
CA HIS A 638 29.11 8.24 14.31
C HIS A 638 30.31 8.35 15.26
N VAL A 639 30.11 8.30 16.58
CA VAL A 639 31.19 8.26 17.57
C VAL A 639 31.98 6.95 17.46
N LEU A 640 31.31 5.80 17.31
CA LEU A 640 31.96 4.50 17.08
C LEU A 640 32.72 4.46 15.75
N GLN A 641 32.21 5.10 14.69
CA GLN A 641 32.95 5.27 13.43
C GLN A 641 34.17 6.19 13.60
N GLN A 642 34.07 7.30 14.33
CA GLN A 642 35.22 8.18 14.62
C GLN A 642 36.24 7.51 15.54
N GLN A 643 35.82 6.68 16.50
CA GLN A 643 36.71 5.86 17.30
C GLN A 643 37.38 4.79 16.43
N ALA A 644 36.64 4.07 15.58
CA ALA A 644 37.19 3.11 14.64
C ALA A 644 38.15 3.76 13.60
N MET A 645 38.00 5.05 13.27
CA MET A 645 38.99 5.79 12.47
C MET A 645 40.20 6.29 13.27
N LYS A 646 40.15 6.27 14.60
CA LYS A 646 41.32 6.48 15.49
C LYS A 646 42.00 5.17 15.89
N THR A 647 41.32 4.03 15.78
CA THR A 647 41.86 2.68 16.03
C THR A 647 41.62 1.72 14.87
N ARG A 648 42.18 2.02 13.70
CA ARG A 648 42.41 0.99 12.67
C ARG A 648 43.68 1.24 11.84
N PRO A 649 44.61 0.27 11.80
CA PRO A 649 45.60 0.16 10.72
C PRO A 649 44.91 -0.06 9.36
N GLU A 650 45.63 0.19 8.28
CA GLU A 650 45.03 0.31 6.94
C GLU A 650 44.53 -1.02 6.34
N ASN A 651 43.47 -0.89 5.53
CA ASN A 651 43.02 -1.77 4.43
C ASN A 651 42.64 -3.25 4.68
N MET A 652 41.42 -3.59 4.25
CA MET A 652 41.11 -4.55 3.15
C MET A 652 39.60 -4.41 2.82
N PRO A 653 39.11 -4.77 1.61
CA PRO A 653 38.13 -3.95 0.91
C PRO A 653 36.70 -4.53 0.89
N LEU A 654 35.77 -3.73 0.36
CA LEU A 654 34.39 -4.14 0.13
C LEU A 654 34.27 -5.19 -0.98
N LEU A 655 33.57 -6.27 -0.66
CA LEU A 655 32.98 -7.18 -1.64
C LEU A 655 31.94 -6.42 -2.49
N ASN A 656 31.78 -6.80 -3.75
CA ASN A 656 30.58 -6.42 -4.51
C ASN A 656 30.02 -7.61 -5.28
N MET A 657 28.89 -8.15 -4.81
CA MET A 657 27.66 -8.26 -5.62
C MET A 657 26.51 -8.97 -4.89
N HIS A 658 25.29 -8.61 -5.30
CA HIS A 658 24.01 -9.34 -5.11
C HIS A 658 23.34 -9.44 -3.72
N ARG A 659 22.49 -8.42 -3.48
CA ARG A 659 21.05 -8.58 -3.11
C ARG A 659 20.50 -9.98 -3.50
N LYS A 660 19.65 -10.67 -2.72
CA LYS A 660 18.29 -10.20 -2.34
C LYS A 660 17.64 -11.07 -1.22
N SER A 661 17.27 -10.42 -0.10
CA SER A 661 16.06 -10.62 0.74
C SER A 661 15.41 -12.01 0.97
N SER A 662 15.31 -12.42 2.24
CA SER A 662 14.01 -12.77 2.89
C SER A 662 14.13 -12.86 4.43
N LEU A 663 13.17 -12.29 5.17
CA LEU A 663 13.13 -12.28 6.65
C LEU A 663 12.74 -13.64 7.27
N ALA A 664 13.14 -13.90 8.52
CA ALA A 664 12.31 -14.57 9.54
C ALA A 664 12.92 -14.42 10.96
N ASN A 665 12.07 -14.13 11.95
CA ASN A 665 12.42 -13.85 13.36
C ASN A 665 12.98 -15.07 14.13
N GLY A 666 13.64 -14.84 15.27
CA GLY A 666 14.00 -15.85 16.29
C GLY A 666 14.66 -15.24 17.53
N SER A 667 14.13 -15.50 18.73
CA SER A 667 14.40 -14.77 19.98
C SER A 667 15.64 -15.20 20.80
N LEU A 668 15.98 -14.33 21.78
CA LEU A 668 16.73 -14.51 23.04
C LEU A 668 16.46 -15.83 23.81
N PRO A 669 17.20 -16.18 24.90
CA PRO A 669 18.34 -15.51 25.59
C PRO A 669 19.63 -16.41 25.57
N GLY A 670 20.71 -16.23 26.36
CA GLY A 670 21.07 -15.28 27.43
C GLY A 670 22.46 -15.60 28.04
N ASP A 671 22.81 -14.84 29.09
CA ASP A 671 23.83 -15.09 30.15
C ASP A 671 25.35 -15.17 29.81
N GLU A 672 26.00 -14.08 30.21
CA GLU A 672 27.33 -13.93 30.84
C GLU A 672 28.19 -15.18 31.14
N GLN A 673 29.49 -15.13 30.78
CA GLN A 673 30.59 -14.92 31.76
C GLN A 673 31.99 -14.89 31.12
N THR A 674 32.78 -13.89 31.51
CA THR A 674 34.26 -13.79 31.41
C THR A 674 34.85 -14.03 32.83
N PRO A 675 36.18 -14.14 33.10
CA PRO A 675 37.35 -13.80 32.25
C PRO A 675 38.55 -14.80 32.36
N HIS A 676 39.72 -14.35 31.86
CA HIS A 676 41.08 -14.89 32.00
C HIS A 676 41.44 -16.18 31.19
N GLY A 677 42.66 -16.33 30.66
CA GLY A 677 43.72 -15.33 30.46
C GLY A 677 45.16 -15.83 30.71
N SER A 678 45.90 -16.14 29.64
CA SER A 678 47.37 -16.20 29.64
C SER A 678 47.91 -16.00 28.19
N SER A 679 49.23 -15.86 28.04
CA SER A 679 49.91 -15.49 26.79
C SER A 679 50.93 -16.57 26.36
N MET A 680 51.64 -16.32 25.25
CA MET A 680 52.70 -17.12 24.60
C MET A 680 52.19 -18.29 23.72
N GLU A 681 52.77 -18.57 22.53
CA GLU A 681 53.79 -17.82 21.76
C GLU A 681 53.76 -18.15 20.23
N TYR A 682 54.43 -17.28 19.46
CA TYR A 682 54.87 -17.38 18.05
C TYR A 682 54.23 -18.38 17.04
N GLY A 683 53.64 -17.80 15.98
CA GLY A 683 53.61 -18.39 14.63
C GLY A 683 54.22 -17.40 13.62
N ARG A 684 55.24 -17.83 12.85
CA ARG A 684 55.92 -16.97 11.85
C ARG A 684 55.11 -16.88 10.55
N THR A 685 54.51 -15.72 10.23
CA THR A 685 54.09 -15.40 8.86
C THR A 685 55.31 -15.16 7.96
N SER A 686 55.19 -15.51 6.68
CA SER A 686 56.34 -15.64 5.79
C SER A 686 56.82 -14.29 5.24
N HIS A 687 58.06 -14.26 4.75
CA HIS A 687 58.61 -13.07 4.07
C HIS A 687 58.01 -12.87 2.66
N ILE A 688 57.21 -13.82 2.17
CA ILE A 688 56.68 -13.87 0.80
C ILE A 688 55.38 -13.06 0.70
N GLU A 689 54.50 -13.15 1.70
CA GLU A 689 53.17 -12.51 1.70
C GLU A 689 53.28 -10.98 1.59
N ARG A 690 54.18 -10.35 2.36
CA ARG A 690 54.45 -8.90 2.31
C ARG A 690 55.01 -8.40 0.97
N HIS A 691 55.66 -9.25 0.18
CA HIS A 691 56.05 -8.89 -1.18
C HIS A 691 54.84 -8.89 -2.14
N HIS A 692 53.85 -9.74 -1.90
CA HIS A 692 52.74 -9.92 -2.82
C HIS A 692 51.78 -8.72 -2.82
N GLU A 693 51.42 -8.21 -1.63
CA GLU A 693 50.61 -7.00 -1.44
C GLU A 693 51.29 -5.76 -2.06
N SER A 694 52.62 -5.66 -1.87
CA SER A 694 53.43 -4.57 -2.44
C SER A 694 53.41 -4.56 -3.98
N VAL A 695 53.35 -5.74 -4.62
CA VAL A 695 53.28 -5.87 -6.09
C VAL A 695 51.88 -5.56 -6.61
N GLU A 696 50.83 -5.95 -5.88
CA GLU A 696 49.44 -5.66 -6.28
C GLU A 696 49.14 -4.14 -6.24
N ALA A 697 49.65 -3.43 -5.23
CA ALA A 697 49.58 -1.97 -5.17
C ALA A 697 50.31 -1.28 -6.35
N LEU A 698 51.45 -1.84 -6.79
CA LEU A 698 52.19 -1.32 -7.95
C LEU A 698 51.43 -1.55 -9.26
N ILE A 699 50.82 -2.73 -9.44
CA ILE A 699 50.01 -3.06 -10.61
C ILE A 699 48.82 -2.11 -10.71
N ASN A 700 48.13 -1.83 -9.61
CA ASN A 700 47.02 -0.88 -9.61
C ASN A 700 47.48 0.55 -9.99
N CYS A 701 48.65 1.00 -9.50
CA CYS A 701 49.28 2.27 -9.92
C CYS A 701 49.72 2.32 -11.40
N VAL A 702 49.82 1.18 -12.10
CA VAL A 702 50.12 1.10 -13.55
C VAL A 702 48.84 1.03 -14.38
N VAL A 703 47.77 0.44 -13.85
CA VAL A 703 46.48 0.24 -14.54
C VAL A 703 45.58 1.48 -14.45
N GLU A 704 45.59 2.19 -13.34
CA GLU A 704 44.77 3.39 -13.14
C GLU A 704 45.49 4.69 -13.56
N ASN A 705 44.73 5.67 -14.07
CA ASN A 705 45.29 6.96 -14.50
C ASN A 705 45.48 7.90 -13.30
N VAL A 706 46.56 7.69 -12.54
CA VAL A 706 46.93 8.47 -11.33
C VAL A 706 47.31 9.94 -11.63
N GLY A 707 47.38 10.34 -12.90
CA GLY A 707 47.57 11.73 -13.31
C GLY A 707 48.94 12.34 -12.99
N PHE A 708 48.94 13.68 -12.86
CA PHE A 708 50.13 14.50 -12.63
C PHE A 708 49.93 15.38 -11.38
N SER A 709 50.97 15.49 -10.56
CA SER A 709 51.05 16.46 -9.46
C SER A 709 52.27 17.35 -9.70
N GLU A 710 52.12 18.68 -9.61
CA GLU A 710 53.18 19.66 -9.92
C GLU A 710 53.85 19.43 -11.30
N ALA A 711 53.05 19.07 -12.31
CA ALA A 711 53.51 18.65 -13.65
C ALA A 711 54.43 17.40 -13.71
N LYS A 712 54.61 16.68 -12.59
CA LYS A 712 55.34 15.41 -12.51
C LYS A 712 54.36 14.22 -12.60
N PRO A 713 54.62 13.19 -13.42
CA PRO A 713 53.75 12.01 -13.53
C PRO A 713 53.82 11.16 -12.25
N VAL A 714 52.71 11.06 -11.52
CA VAL A 714 52.68 10.44 -10.18
C VAL A 714 53.05 8.96 -10.25
N ALA A 715 52.43 8.23 -11.18
CA ALA A 715 52.67 6.79 -11.38
C ALA A 715 54.17 6.46 -11.60
N ALA A 716 54.88 7.25 -12.41
CA ALA A 716 56.29 7.00 -12.71
C ALA A 716 57.19 7.19 -11.47
N ILE A 717 56.90 8.18 -10.61
CA ILE A 717 57.62 8.41 -9.36
C ILE A 717 57.34 7.29 -8.35
N THR A 718 56.08 6.83 -8.25
CA THR A 718 55.73 5.68 -7.39
C THR A 718 56.44 4.42 -7.84
N ILE A 719 56.40 4.08 -9.14
CA ILE A 719 57.09 2.91 -9.70
C ILE A 719 58.59 2.96 -9.44
N TYR A 720 59.24 4.11 -9.68
CA TYR A 720 60.66 4.30 -9.42
C TYR A 720 61.01 4.09 -7.93
N LYS A 721 60.22 4.63 -7.00
CA LYS A 721 60.42 4.44 -5.55
C LYS A 721 60.25 2.98 -5.12
N CYS A 722 59.28 2.25 -5.67
CA CYS A 722 59.08 0.83 -5.38
C CYS A 722 60.26 -0.03 -5.87
N LEU A 723 60.76 0.21 -7.09
CA LEU A 723 61.94 -0.48 -7.64
C LEU A 723 63.23 -0.22 -6.83
N LEU A 724 63.37 1.00 -6.29
CA LEU A 724 64.42 1.36 -5.33
C LEU A 724 64.26 0.59 -4.00
N HIS A 725 63.04 0.57 -3.45
CA HIS A 725 62.74 -0.12 -2.19
C HIS A 725 62.99 -1.64 -2.26
N TRP A 726 62.66 -2.27 -3.39
CA TRP A 726 62.94 -3.68 -3.65
C TRP A 726 64.39 -3.99 -4.05
N ARG A 727 65.31 -2.99 -3.99
CA ARG A 727 66.73 -3.11 -4.39
C ARG A 727 66.95 -3.62 -5.83
N THR A 728 65.94 -3.51 -6.70
CA THR A 728 65.99 -4.00 -8.08
C THR A 728 66.88 -3.12 -8.96
N PHE A 729 67.19 -1.91 -8.49
CA PHE A 729 68.41 -1.19 -8.85
C PHE A 729 69.42 -1.36 -7.71
N GLU A 730 70.52 -2.06 -7.98
CA GLU A 730 71.70 -1.98 -7.10
C GLU A 730 72.32 -0.58 -7.20
N ALA A 731 72.76 -0.04 -6.06
CA ALA A 731 72.93 1.40 -5.88
C ALA A 731 74.16 2.04 -6.56
N GLU A 732 74.97 1.27 -7.30
CA GLU A 732 76.29 1.72 -7.81
C GLU A 732 76.47 1.58 -9.33
N LYS A 733 75.62 2.26 -10.12
CA LYS A 733 75.98 2.95 -11.39
C LYS A 733 74.75 3.57 -12.05
N ASN A 734 74.56 4.89 -11.88
CA ASN A 734 74.08 5.81 -12.93
C ASN A 734 74.03 7.25 -12.40
N LYS A 735 75.08 8.05 -12.64
CA LYS A 735 75.08 9.51 -12.40
C LYS A 735 74.37 10.25 -13.55
N CYS A 736 73.09 9.94 -13.77
CA CYS A 736 72.29 10.45 -14.89
C CYS A 736 70.85 10.81 -14.51
N PHE A 737 70.65 11.33 -13.29
CA PHE A 737 69.58 12.25 -12.91
C PHE A 737 70.10 13.20 -11.83
#